data_AF-A0A644V4R1-F1
#
_entry.id   AF-A0A644V4R1-F1
#
_cell.length_a   1.000
_cell.length_b   1.000
_cell.length_c   1.000
_cell.angle_alpha   90.00
_cell.angle_beta   90.00
_cell.angle_gamma   90.00
#
_symmetry.space_group_name_H-M   'P 1'
#
loop_
_entity.id
_entity.type
_entity.pdbx_description
1 polymer ?
#
loop_
_entity_poly.entity_id
_entity_poly.type
_entity_poly.pdbx_seq_one_letter_code
_entity_poly.pdbx_strand_id
1 'polypeptide(L)'
;MSANFFYEKLGYEHLIKCSEIPIYNPEYQELGEMGADKVYFSGDFPAILFKEVKTFNIDSLKQIAEIQHKAWNYRKIMFLFVVSDTEIRIYNCHEKPKYIKPDSDYNKELSPYQIFSSTKDDAANLEILTEIFSRIGVDSGLLWTSDYNIREGINVQKRIDRYLVESLLKTADALKKDITDINIIHGLLMRSLFILYLEDKGAAKEAGLYKEIKKDAESYFDILDDVDATYQLFARLQEHFNGNVFPIVEGEQLKVKKEHLEKIKNCFIDGDISGQPKLFESWRIFKFDFIQIELLSEVYENFLGELDVKKEKGQFYTPYTLVELILNDKLPIKDETNCNVKILDPACGSGIFLVESYKRLIRRWKNKNPKKVITFKELNDILVENIFGIEIDPLAIKVTAFSLYLALVEHLNPKKLWIDKTNKFPYLIDNSKDASIKGKEGKNLWCRDTIGEVNPDDFEKVNLVVGNPPFGTKKLSKSIMDYCAKYNFGKEMVLPFLHKSVDFCPDGNIALIFNAKVLTNTEKPFQNFRKWLLNENYVEKVYNLSIFRKIPKNFGGQLFTSAVGPICIAYFQKNPPQKTFDTIEYWAPKTYVKSNLIDGVLIDSTDIKFLPRVECQLPDTKIWKIAMWGNIADFHLISKLSKIHSNVRSFIKERKMSFGVGLQPLNKSTIKPIVDNDISNLKFIRPERISKYFTPDTSFSDINSAIKDKETIAEYLKYYKKNNIFDLPQINVFRRLGKKEVYKGPMLLVKEGFKDNEFCASLVNTSVAYNSTVLGIHSEQLEDLRILSSMLNSKLAAYYLLMISSSWGIERERIKPNEVYTLPLQFSESDFKDLVSLHEQIEDTINSNPLIIRDVDNEKNIEKIILRSFHLSQRDICLIEDFLCQSIDIFYKKEKSIAFRRVSSDENMIYAKMLHQELNDFYSEANHKVNITVYDVQRHDPLNLVVLHFCNAKKPIDVKPTNELSSLLKELDKYSIQEKGKNLYVQKQFRYYDKDKIYLIKPNQKRFWTRSQAIDDALSLIVEIANMETK
;
A
#
# COMPACT_ATOMS: atom_id res chain seq x y z
N MET A 1 9.21 29.86 -34.82
CA MET A 1 10.06 28.67 -34.66
C MET A 1 9.16 27.48 -34.91
N SER A 2 9.40 26.68 -35.95
CA SER A 2 8.58 25.48 -36.18
C SER A 2 8.74 24.55 -34.98
N ALA A 3 7.64 24.12 -34.39
CA ALA A 3 7.70 23.13 -33.32
C ALA A 3 8.42 21.89 -33.87
N ASN A 4 9.36 21.35 -33.10
CA ASN A 4 10.06 20.13 -33.47
C ASN A 4 9.00 19.03 -33.71
N PHE A 5 9.06 18.36 -34.86
CA PHE A 5 8.15 17.26 -35.25
C PHE A 5 7.81 16.29 -34.10
N PHE A 6 8.81 15.92 -33.28
CA PHE A 6 8.58 15.01 -32.16
C PHE A 6 7.71 15.61 -31.05
N TYR A 7 7.74 16.93 -30.83
CA TYR A 7 6.86 17.57 -29.84
C TYR A 7 5.40 17.52 -30.25
N GLU A 8 5.09 17.87 -31.50
CA GLU A 8 3.72 17.79 -32.02
C GLU A 8 3.25 16.33 -32.07
N LYS A 9 4.12 15.42 -32.53
CA LYS A 9 3.78 14.00 -32.63
C LYS A 9 3.45 13.36 -31.28
N LEU A 10 4.13 13.81 -30.22
CA LEU A 10 3.99 13.26 -28.87
C LEU A 10 3.07 14.08 -27.96
N GLY A 11 2.55 15.22 -28.41
CA GLY A 11 1.65 16.07 -27.63
C GLY A 11 2.35 16.85 -26.50
N TYR A 12 3.59 17.31 -26.72
CA TYR A 12 4.38 18.14 -25.80
C TYR A 12 4.50 19.59 -26.28
N GLU A 13 3.41 20.20 -26.71
CA GLU A 13 3.38 21.59 -27.17
C GLU A 13 3.50 22.59 -26.00
N HIS A 14 3.15 22.18 -24.78
CA HIS A 14 3.09 23.01 -23.57
C HIS A 14 4.21 22.69 -22.57
N LEU A 15 5.46 22.81 -22.99
CA LEU A 15 6.62 22.60 -22.13
C LEU A 15 7.04 23.90 -21.41
N ILE A 16 7.50 23.78 -20.17
CA ILE A 16 8.10 24.89 -19.41
C ILE A 16 9.60 24.92 -19.71
N LYS A 17 10.16 26.09 -20.03
CA LYS A 17 11.61 26.23 -20.19
C LYS A 17 12.30 26.12 -18.85
N CYS A 18 13.40 25.38 -18.77
CA CYS A 18 14.14 25.22 -17.52
C CYS A 18 14.65 26.57 -16.97
N SER A 19 14.98 27.53 -17.85
CA SER A 19 15.37 28.89 -17.49
C SER A 19 14.27 29.71 -16.80
N GLU A 20 13.00 29.32 -16.99
CA GLU A 20 11.83 30.01 -16.45
C GLU A 20 11.34 29.37 -15.13
N ILE A 21 11.86 28.18 -14.77
CA ILE A 21 11.50 27.46 -13.54
C ILE A 21 11.73 28.30 -12.27
N PRO A 22 12.86 29.01 -12.08
CA PRO A 22 13.04 29.84 -10.89
C PRO A 22 11.96 30.93 -10.71
N ILE A 23 11.23 31.28 -11.77
CA ILE A 23 10.18 32.30 -11.76
C ILE A 23 8.81 31.67 -11.50
N TYR A 24 8.44 30.64 -12.27
CA TYR A 24 7.09 30.07 -12.23
C TYR A 24 6.95 28.89 -11.25
N ASN A 25 8.06 28.20 -10.96
CA ASN A 25 8.14 27.04 -10.09
C ASN A 25 9.41 27.11 -9.21
N PRO A 26 9.54 28.16 -8.37
CA PRO A 26 10.74 28.39 -7.57
C PRO A 26 11.12 27.23 -6.64
N GLU A 27 10.16 26.38 -6.28
CA GLU A 27 10.37 25.12 -5.55
C GLU A 27 11.15 24.05 -6.31
N TYR A 28 11.33 24.24 -7.61
CA TYR A 28 12.07 23.36 -8.50
C TYR A 28 13.24 24.06 -9.16
N GLN A 29 13.72 25.18 -8.58
CA GLN A 29 14.80 26.00 -9.15
C GLN A 29 16.05 25.18 -9.53
N GLU A 30 16.35 24.09 -8.81
CA GLU A 30 17.46 23.18 -9.13
C GLU A 30 17.32 22.55 -10.52
N LEU A 31 16.10 22.35 -11.03
CA LEU A 31 15.87 21.88 -12.40
C LEU A 31 16.44 22.85 -13.45
N GLY A 32 16.45 24.15 -13.14
CA GLY A 32 17.08 25.16 -13.99
C GLY A 32 18.60 24.98 -14.14
N GLU A 33 19.23 24.34 -13.16
CA GLU A 33 20.68 24.07 -13.12
C GLU A 33 21.05 22.68 -13.67
N MET A 34 20.06 21.90 -14.12
CA MET A 34 20.29 20.55 -14.66
C MET A 34 21.00 20.55 -16.01
N GLY A 35 20.83 21.60 -16.82
CA GLY A 35 21.39 21.71 -18.19
C GLY A 35 20.44 21.21 -19.30
N ALA A 36 19.23 20.75 -18.93
CA ALA A 36 18.12 20.52 -19.85
C ALA A 36 17.49 21.85 -20.30
N ASP A 37 16.88 21.87 -21.47
CA ASP A 37 16.31 23.09 -22.05
C ASP A 37 14.86 23.30 -21.61
N LYS A 38 14.11 22.20 -21.48
CA LYS A 38 12.69 22.22 -21.08
C LYS A 38 12.37 21.06 -20.13
N VAL A 39 11.26 21.20 -19.42
CA VAL A 39 10.71 20.17 -18.55
C VAL A 39 9.22 20.00 -18.83
N TYR A 40 8.77 18.74 -18.80
CA TYR A 40 7.36 18.41 -18.73
C TYR A 40 6.96 18.13 -17.28
N PHE A 41 5.95 18.87 -16.83
CA PHE A 41 5.28 18.61 -15.57
C PHE A 41 4.05 17.73 -15.83
N SER A 42 4.00 16.58 -15.18
CA SER A 42 2.79 15.77 -15.11
C SER A 42 2.12 16.13 -13.78
N GLY A 43 0.99 16.82 -13.84
CA GLY A 43 0.44 17.54 -12.67
C GLY A 43 1.42 18.59 -12.15
N ASP A 44 1.67 18.60 -10.83
CA ASP A 44 2.65 19.49 -10.20
C ASP A 44 4.09 18.92 -10.20
N PHE A 45 4.36 17.78 -10.84
CA PHE A 45 5.67 17.11 -10.74
C PHE A 45 6.47 17.14 -12.03
N PRO A 46 7.78 17.43 -11.93
CA PRO A 46 8.67 17.29 -13.06
C PRO A 46 8.86 15.79 -13.37
N ALA A 47 8.44 15.36 -14.56
CA ALA A 47 8.46 13.95 -14.95
C ALA A 47 9.55 13.67 -15.99
N ILE A 48 9.69 14.56 -16.97
CA ILE A 48 10.56 14.37 -18.13
C ILE A 48 11.36 15.65 -18.39
N LEU A 49 12.67 15.49 -18.55
CA LEU A 49 13.55 16.55 -19.03
C LEU A 49 13.70 16.44 -20.55
N PHE A 50 13.81 17.58 -21.20
CA PHE A 50 14.05 17.68 -22.64
C PHE A 50 15.35 18.42 -22.92
N LYS A 51 16.17 17.83 -23.80
CA LYS A 51 17.37 18.45 -24.34
C LYS A 51 17.30 18.50 -25.86
N GLU A 52 17.46 19.68 -26.43
CA GLU A 52 17.55 19.89 -27.87
C GLU A 52 19.02 19.87 -28.30
N VAL A 53 19.34 19.06 -29.30
CA VAL A 53 20.69 18.94 -29.87
C VAL A 53 20.63 19.05 -31.38
N LYS A 54 21.65 19.65 -32.00
CA LYS A 54 21.74 19.70 -33.47
C LYS A 54 22.02 18.31 -34.04
N THR A 55 22.98 17.60 -33.44
CA THR A 55 23.39 16.24 -33.81
C THR A 55 23.91 15.50 -32.57
N PHE A 56 23.87 14.16 -32.58
CA PHE A 56 24.41 13.32 -31.49
C PHE A 56 25.94 13.16 -31.60
N ASN A 57 26.67 14.27 -31.44
CA ASN A 57 28.13 14.30 -31.41
C ASN A 57 28.69 14.12 -29.99
N ILE A 58 30.03 14.04 -29.86
CA ILE A 58 30.69 13.79 -28.57
C ILE A 58 30.35 14.84 -27.50
N ASP A 59 30.26 16.12 -27.86
CA ASP A 59 29.93 17.19 -26.92
C ASP A 59 28.49 17.08 -26.42
N SER A 60 27.56 16.75 -27.31
CA SER A 60 26.16 16.51 -26.94
C SER A 60 26.04 15.28 -26.04
N LEU A 61 26.78 14.20 -26.32
CA LEU A 61 26.77 12.99 -25.48
C LEU A 61 27.36 13.25 -24.09
N LYS A 62 28.39 14.08 -23.96
CA LYS A 62 28.90 14.54 -22.65
C LYS A 62 27.83 15.28 -21.86
N GLN A 63 27.12 16.22 -22.49
CA GLN A 63 26.02 16.94 -21.84
C GLN A 63 24.90 15.99 -21.41
N ILE A 64 24.54 15.01 -22.24
CA ILE A 64 23.52 14.00 -21.90
C ILE A 64 23.93 13.20 -20.67
N ALA A 65 25.19 12.76 -20.58
CA ALA A 65 25.71 12.04 -19.41
C ALA A 65 25.65 12.90 -18.13
N GLU A 66 26.01 14.18 -18.22
CA GLU A 66 25.96 15.11 -17.09
C GLU A 66 24.53 15.38 -16.61
N ILE A 67 23.58 15.59 -17.54
CA ILE A 67 22.16 15.79 -17.21
C ILE A 67 21.59 14.52 -16.58
N GLN A 68 21.91 13.34 -17.12
CA GLN A 68 21.45 12.06 -16.57
C GLN A 68 21.97 11.85 -15.14
N HIS A 69 23.24 12.18 -14.86
CA HIS A 69 23.81 12.10 -13.50
C HIS A 69 23.10 13.02 -12.51
N LYS A 70 22.79 14.27 -12.90
CA LYS A 70 22.02 15.20 -12.06
C LYS A 70 20.58 14.72 -11.86
N ALA A 71 19.92 14.24 -12.92
CA ALA A 71 18.56 13.72 -12.86
C ALA A 71 18.45 12.47 -11.97
N TRP A 72 19.46 11.59 -11.99
CA TRP A 72 19.54 10.44 -11.07
C TRP A 72 19.60 10.88 -9.61
N ASN A 73 20.39 11.91 -9.30
CA ASN A 73 20.46 12.49 -7.95
C ASN A 73 19.15 13.16 -7.52
N TYR A 74 18.38 13.69 -8.47
CA TYR A 74 17.09 14.31 -8.21
C TYR A 74 15.94 13.33 -7.96
N ARG A 75 16.11 12.04 -8.32
CA ARG A 75 15.16 10.92 -8.13
C ARG A 75 13.82 11.00 -8.88
N LYS A 76 13.18 12.17 -8.93
CA LYS A 76 11.81 12.36 -9.45
C LYS A 76 11.73 12.33 -10.98
N ILE A 77 12.80 12.71 -11.69
CA ILE A 77 12.86 12.61 -13.16
C ILE A 77 13.02 11.15 -13.56
N MET A 78 12.14 10.64 -14.42
CA MET A 78 12.25 9.28 -14.95
C MET A 78 13.02 9.24 -16.26
N PHE A 79 12.79 10.22 -17.14
CA PHE A 79 13.36 10.22 -18.49
C PHE A 79 14.02 11.54 -18.86
N LEU A 80 15.06 11.42 -19.68
CA LEU A 80 15.65 12.50 -20.44
C LEU A 80 15.39 12.24 -21.93
N PHE A 81 14.59 13.11 -22.55
CA PHE A 81 14.28 13.08 -23.97
C PHE A 81 15.25 14.01 -24.68
N VAL A 82 16.09 13.43 -25.53
CA VAL A 82 17.06 14.19 -26.32
C VAL A 82 16.57 14.21 -27.76
N VAL A 83 16.35 15.39 -28.30
CA VAL A 83 15.64 15.58 -29.58
C VAL A 83 16.52 16.37 -30.53
N SER A 84 16.67 15.88 -31.75
CA SER A 84 17.24 16.59 -32.89
C SER A 84 16.18 16.82 -33.98
N ASP A 85 16.60 17.39 -35.11
CA ASP A 85 15.74 17.54 -36.29
C ASP A 85 15.45 16.22 -37.02
N THR A 86 16.06 15.10 -36.66
CA THR A 86 15.89 13.82 -37.37
C THR A 86 15.68 12.62 -36.45
N GLU A 87 16.06 12.74 -35.17
CA GLU A 87 16.13 11.62 -34.24
C GLU A 87 15.73 12.05 -32.82
N ILE A 88 15.08 11.14 -32.10
CA ILE A 88 14.84 11.22 -30.65
C ILE A 88 15.50 10.04 -29.95
N ARG A 89 16.16 10.30 -28.82
CA ARG A 89 16.70 9.27 -27.91
C ARG A 89 16.16 9.49 -26.50
N ILE A 90 15.71 8.41 -25.87
CA ILE A 90 15.14 8.42 -24.52
C ILE A 90 16.10 7.68 -23.57
N TYR A 91 16.54 8.38 -22.53
CA TYR A 91 17.46 7.85 -21.52
C TYR A 91 16.76 7.65 -20.17
N ASN A 92 17.10 6.56 -19.48
CA ASN A 92 16.62 6.21 -18.16
C ASN A 92 17.41 6.97 -17.07
N CYS A 93 16.74 7.88 -16.37
CA CYS A 93 17.32 8.67 -15.28
C CYS A 93 17.36 7.91 -13.94
N HIS A 94 16.83 6.68 -13.84
CA HIS A 94 16.96 5.83 -12.64
C HIS A 94 18.13 4.86 -12.72
N GLU A 95 18.83 4.78 -13.85
CA GLU A 95 20.01 3.95 -14.02
C GLU A 95 21.24 4.60 -13.36
N LYS A 96 22.02 3.83 -12.58
CA LYS A 96 23.16 4.36 -11.82
C LYS A 96 24.23 4.92 -12.76
N PRO A 97 24.60 6.21 -12.65
CA PRO A 97 25.60 6.81 -13.52
C PRO A 97 26.98 6.18 -13.31
N LYS A 98 27.77 6.15 -14.38
CA LYS A 98 29.18 5.77 -14.34
C LYS A 98 30.03 6.93 -14.82
N TYR A 99 31.23 7.02 -14.26
CA TYR A 99 32.24 7.91 -14.80
C TYR A 99 32.67 7.43 -16.19
N ILE A 100 32.48 8.28 -17.19
CA ILE A 100 32.92 8.03 -18.57
C ILE A 100 34.23 8.78 -18.76
N LYS A 101 35.30 8.08 -19.15
CA LYS A 101 36.61 8.72 -19.38
C LYS A 101 36.52 9.66 -20.58
N PRO A 102 37.31 10.77 -20.61
CA PRO A 102 37.29 11.71 -21.73
C PRO A 102 37.50 11.07 -23.11
N ASP A 103 38.32 10.01 -23.17
CA ASP A 103 38.72 9.33 -24.41
C ASP A 103 37.85 8.08 -24.72
N SER A 104 36.84 7.80 -23.90
CA SER A 104 35.92 6.67 -24.11
C SER A 104 34.95 6.93 -25.26
N ASP A 105 34.43 5.85 -25.86
CA ASP A 105 33.30 5.93 -26.78
C ASP A 105 32.01 6.19 -26.01
N TYR A 106 31.59 7.46 -25.95
CA TYR A 106 30.39 7.89 -25.24
C TYR A 106 29.10 7.25 -25.77
N ASN A 107 29.00 6.91 -27.06
CA ASN A 107 27.80 6.24 -27.57
C ASN A 107 27.70 4.83 -26.98
N LYS A 108 28.81 4.09 -26.99
CA LYS A 108 28.86 2.75 -26.40
C LYS A 108 28.60 2.79 -24.90
N GLU A 109 29.25 3.72 -24.19
CA GLU A 109 29.10 3.86 -22.74
C GLU A 109 27.69 4.29 -22.34
N LEU A 110 27.00 5.13 -23.14
CA LEU A 110 25.62 5.57 -22.86
C LEU A 110 24.54 4.58 -23.34
N SER A 111 24.88 3.60 -24.17
CA SER A 111 23.92 2.61 -24.69
C SER A 111 23.13 1.86 -23.61
N PRO A 112 23.69 1.48 -22.44
CA PRO A 112 22.93 0.79 -21.39
C PRO A 112 21.86 1.66 -20.71
N TYR A 113 21.95 2.98 -20.87
CA TYR A 113 21.02 3.95 -20.28
C TYR A 113 19.93 4.36 -21.28
N GLN A 114 20.16 4.17 -22.58
CA GLN A 114 19.21 4.46 -23.64
C GLN A 114 18.16 3.35 -23.70
N ILE A 115 16.91 3.68 -23.41
CA ILE A 115 15.81 2.70 -23.39
C ILE A 115 15.02 2.66 -24.69
N PHE A 116 15.08 3.74 -25.49
CA PHE A 116 14.37 3.83 -26.75
C PHE A 116 15.00 4.89 -27.65
N SER A 117 14.89 4.71 -28.97
CA SER A 117 15.25 5.71 -29.97
C SER A 117 14.42 5.55 -31.22
N SER A 118 14.15 6.64 -31.94
CA SER A 118 13.41 6.61 -33.19
C SER A 118 13.88 7.75 -34.10
N THR A 119 13.89 7.51 -35.41
CA THR A 119 14.08 8.56 -36.42
C THR A 119 12.73 8.95 -37.02
N LYS A 120 12.67 10.11 -37.68
CA LYS A 120 11.43 10.60 -38.32
C LYS A 120 10.86 9.67 -39.41
N ASP A 121 11.71 8.84 -39.99
CA ASP A 121 11.34 7.94 -41.09
C ASP A 121 11.06 6.51 -40.61
N ASP A 122 11.25 6.21 -39.32
CA ASP A 122 11.02 4.89 -38.72
C ASP A 122 9.58 4.75 -38.22
N ALA A 123 8.66 4.45 -39.13
CA ALA A 123 7.23 4.34 -38.85
C ALA A 123 6.88 3.37 -37.71
N ALA A 124 7.59 2.24 -37.59
CA ALA A 124 7.33 1.24 -36.58
C ALA A 124 7.70 1.74 -35.18
N ASN A 125 8.91 2.32 -35.02
CA ASN A 125 9.31 2.88 -33.74
C ASN A 125 8.55 4.17 -33.40
N LEU A 126 8.11 4.96 -34.39
CA LEU A 126 7.27 6.13 -34.18
C LEU A 126 5.88 5.77 -33.62
N GLU A 127 5.30 4.65 -34.03
CA GLU A 127 4.03 4.17 -33.49
C GLU A 127 4.19 3.83 -32.00
N ILE A 128 5.23 3.05 -31.64
CA ILE A 128 5.58 2.73 -30.26
C ILE A 128 5.84 4.00 -29.45
N LEU A 129 6.60 4.94 -30.01
CA LEU A 129 6.90 6.23 -29.38
C LEU A 129 5.61 7.00 -29.08
N THR A 130 4.67 7.05 -30.01
CA THR A 130 3.38 7.76 -29.87
C THR A 130 2.46 7.07 -28.85
N GLU A 131 2.44 5.74 -28.82
CA GLU A 131 1.63 4.99 -27.86
C GLU A 131 2.17 5.15 -26.44
N ILE A 132 3.48 4.98 -26.25
CA ILE A 132 4.08 4.81 -24.93
C ILE A 132 4.61 6.14 -24.36
N PHE A 133 5.31 6.91 -25.18
CA PHE A 133 6.10 8.07 -24.73
C PHE A 133 5.44 9.42 -25.07
N SER A 134 4.26 9.41 -25.69
CA SER A 134 3.43 10.61 -25.79
C SER A 134 3.03 11.12 -24.41
N ARG A 135 2.65 12.39 -24.31
CA ARG A 135 2.13 12.98 -23.08
C ARG A 135 1.04 12.11 -22.45
N ILE A 136 0.11 11.63 -23.27
CA ILE A 136 -1.01 10.79 -22.83
C ILE A 136 -0.51 9.41 -22.40
N GLY A 137 0.38 8.76 -23.18
CA GLY A 137 0.94 7.46 -22.82
C GLY A 137 1.74 7.52 -21.51
N VAL A 138 2.40 8.66 -21.28
CA VAL A 138 3.14 8.96 -20.05
C VAL A 138 2.20 9.17 -18.87
N ASP A 139 1.21 10.07 -18.98
CA ASP A 139 0.26 10.39 -17.91
C ASP A 139 -0.64 9.19 -17.53
N SER A 140 -0.95 8.31 -18.48
CA SER A 140 -1.83 7.15 -18.27
C SER A 140 -1.07 5.86 -17.90
N GLY A 141 0.26 5.83 -18.04
CA GLY A 141 1.10 4.70 -17.65
C GLY A 141 1.13 3.53 -18.65
N LEU A 142 0.81 3.77 -19.93
CA LEU A 142 0.76 2.74 -20.99
C LEU A 142 2.06 1.94 -21.15
N LEU A 143 3.21 2.58 -20.85
CA LEU A 143 4.54 1.97 -20.77
C LEU A 143 4.60 0.62 -20.01
N TRP A 144 3.71 0.42 -19.03
CA TRP A 144 3.73 -0.76 -18.16
C TRP A 144 2.71 -1.83 -18.54
N THR A 145 1.75 -1.48 -19.39
CA THR A 145 0.68 -2.36 -19.86
C THR A 145 0.93 -2.89 -21.27
N SER A 146 1.78 -2.23 -22.07
CA SER A 146 2.09 -2.65 -23.44
C SER A 146 3.24 -3.67 -23.48
N ASP A 147 3.17 -4.63 -24.42
CA ASP A 147 4.06 -5.82 -24.51
C ASP A 147 5.40 -5.56 -25.23
N TYR A 148 5.89 -4.31 -25.29
CA TYR A 148 7.04 -3.92 -26.12
C TYR A 148 8.43 -4.19 -25.48
N ASN A 149 8.54 -4.96 -24.40
CA ASN A 149 9.77 -5.24 -23.64
C ASN A 149 10.56 -4.02 -23.11
N ILE A 150 10.13 -2.78 -23.39
CA ILE A 150 10.75 -1.53 -22.90
C ILE A 150 10.82 -1.50 -21.37
N ARG A 151 9.83 -2.11 -20.70
CA ARG A 151 9.77 -2.26 -19.25
C ARG A 151 11.02 -2.92 -18.66
N GLU A 152 11.62 -3.90 -19.34
CA GLU A 152 12.78 -4.62 -18.81
C GLU A 152 14.02 -3.71 -18.69
N GLY A 153 14.09 -2.66 -19.53
CA GLY A 153 15.14 -1.64 -19.49
C GLY A 153 14.99 -0.61 -18.37
N ILE A 154 13.83 -0.53 -17.70
CA ILE A 154 13.55 0.47 -16.65
C ILE A 154 13.68 -0.20 -15.28
N ASN A 155 14.94 -0.38 -14.85
CA ASN A 155 15.22 -1.03 -13.58
C ASN A 155 15.17 -0.04 -12.39
N VAL A 156 14.00 0.03 -11.73
CA VAL A 156 13.76 0.85 -10.53
C VAL A 156 14.65 0.47 -9.34
N GLN A 157 15.34 -0.68 -9.36
CA GLN A 157 16.28 -1.08 -8.31
C GLN A 157 17.57 -0.26 -8.29
N LYS A 158 17.87 0.48 -9.35
CA LYS A 158 19.12 1.24 -9.50
C LYS A 158 19.01 2.71 -9.10
N ARG A 159 17.87 3.10 -8.51
CA ARG A 159 17.63 4.44 -7.97
C ARG A 159 18.63 4.80 -6.87
N ILE A 160 18.87 6.11 -6.73
CA ILE A 160 19.80 6.68 -5.76
C ILE A 160 19.51 6.30 -4.31
N ASP A 161 18.25 6.27 -3.88
CA ASP A 161 17.87 5.96 -2.49
C ASP A 161 18.41 4.61 -2.05
N ARG A 162 18.23 3.59 -2.87
CA ARG A 162 18.71 2.23 -2.59
C ARG A 162 20.21 2.17 -2.53
N TYR A 163 20.88 2.84 -3.46
CA TYR A 163 22.34 2.82 -3.52
C TYR A 163 22.98 3.56 -2.34
N LEU A 164 22.42 4.72 -1.96
CA LEU A 164 22.91 5.48 -0.81
C LEU A 164 22.68 4.73 0.50
N VAL A 165 21.49 4.14 0.70
CA VAL A 165 21.21 3.28 1.87
C VAL A 165 22.16 2.10 1.93
N GLU A 166 22.34 1.38 0.82
CA GLU A 166 23.27 0.24 0.74
C GLU A 166 24.71 0.66 1.10
N SER A 167 25.15 1.83 0.63
CA SER A 167 26.47 2.37 0.96
C SER A 167 26.60 2.70 2.46
N LEU A 168 25.62 3.38 3.05
CA LEU A 168 25.61 3.70 4.48
C LEU A 168 25.64 2.43 5.34
N LEU A 169 24.83 1.42 4.99
CA LEU A 169 24.77 0.14 5.72
C LEU A 169 26.09 -0.61 5.68
N LYS A 170 26.68 -0.75 4.49
CA LYS A 170 28.00 -1.36 4.34
C LYS A 170 29.04 -0.63 5.18
N THR A 171 29.00 0.69 5.20
CA THR A 171 29.92 1.54 5.97
C THR A 171 29.72 1.33 7.47
N ALA A 172 28.48 1.37 7.97
CA ALA A 172 28.18 1.11 9.37
C ALA A 172 28.64 -0.29 9.80
N ASP A 173 28.39 -1.32 9.00
CA ASP A 173 28.84 -2.68 9.30
C ASP A 173 30.37 -2.81 9.28
N ALA A 174 31.07 -2.05 8.44
CA ALA A 174 32.52 -1.99 8.45
C ALA A 174 33.06 -1.27 9.71
N LEU A 175 32.40 -0.19 10.17
CA LEU A 175 32.77 0.55 11.38
C LEU A 175 32.48 -0.24 12.66
N LYS A 176 31.42 -1.04 12.69
CA LYS A 176 31.05 -1.91 13.84
C LYS A 176 32.13 -2.91 14.25
N LYS A 177 33.09 -3.19 13.36
CA LYS A 177 34.22 -4.09 13.66
C LYS A 177 35.13 -3.53 14.75
N ASP A 178 35.27 -2.20 14.81
CA ASP A 178 36.16 -1.51 15.74
C ASP A 178 35.41 -0.62 16.74
N ILE A 179 34.26 -0.06 16.35
CA ILE A 179 33.44 0.82 17.18
C ILE A 179 32.19 0.06 17.62
N THR A 180 32.11 -0.30 18.91
CA THR A 180 30.96 -1.04 19.46
C THR A 180 29.77 -0.15 19.80
N ASP A 181 30.00 1.14 20.04
CA ASP A 181 28.94 2.10 20.34
C ASP A 181 28.28 2.60 19.05
N ILE A 182 27.04 2.15 18.84
CA ILE A 182 26.26 2.46 17.65
C ILE A 182 25.93 3.96 17.55
N ASN A 183 25.86 4.69 18.68
CA ASN A 183 25.59 6.12 18.67
C ASN A 183 26.75 6.90 18.02
N ILE A 184 27.99 6.42 18.16
CA ILE A 184 29.16 7.00 17.52
C ILE A 184 29.09 6.80 16.00
N ILE A 185 28.81 5.57 15.56
CA ILE A 185 28.69 5.23 14.14
C ILE A 185 27.60 6.08 13.47
N HIS A 186 26.42 6.14 14.11
CA HIS A 186 25.32 6.96 13.61
C HIS A 186 25.70 8.44 13.62
N GLY A 187 26.24 8.96 14.73
CA GLY A 187 26.67 10.35 14.84
C GLY A 187 27.66 10.74 13.74
N LEU A 188 28.63 9.89 13.42
CA LEU A 188 29.58 10.10 12.33
C LEU A 188 28.87 10.23 10.98
N LEU A 189 28.07 9.23 10.58
CA LEU A 189 27.38 9.23 9.28
C LEU A 189 26.37 10.38 9.15
N MET A 190 25.63 10.70 10.23
CA MET A 190 24.66 11.79 10.26
C MET A 190 25.36 13.15 10.08
N ARG A 191 26.44 13.41 10.82
CA ARG A 191 27.22 14.66 10.70
C ARG A 191 27.83 14.78 9.30
N SER A 192 28.43 13.71 8.78
CA SER A 192 29.03 13.72 7.45
C SER A 192 28.03 14.08 6.36
N LEU A 193 26.83 13.48 6.38
CA LEU A 193 25.79 13.76 5.39
C LEU A 193 25.27 15.20 5.50
N PHE A 194 25.10 15.72 6.73
CA PHE A 194 24.72 17.13 6.93
C PHE A 194 25.78 18.10 6.41
N ILE A 195 27.05 17.82 6.66
CA ILE A 195 28.17 18.64 6.18
C ILE A 195 28.21 18.64 4.66
N LEU A 196 28.09 17.47 4.02
CA LEU A 196 28.06 17.35 2.56
C LEU A 196 26.86 18.07 1.94
N TYR A 197 25.70 18.03 2.59
CA TYR A 197 24.53 18.80 2.17
C TYR A 197 24.80 20.31 2.20
N LEU A 198 25.42 20.82 3.28
CA LEU A 198 25.79 22.23 3.39
C LEU A 198 26.90 22.63 2.41
N GLU A 199 27.87 21.74 2.17
CA GLU A 199 28.94 21.94 1.21
C GLU A 199 28.41 22.11 -0.21
N ASP A 200 27.58 21.18 -0.67
CA ASP A 200 27.07 21.17 -2.05
C ASP A 200 26.12 22.34 -2.31
N LYS A 201 25.43 22.83 -1.27
CA LYS A 201 24.65 24.07 -1.33
C LYS A 201 25.52 25.35 -1.27
N GLY A 202 26.85 25.22 -1.28
CA GLY A 202 27.83 26.31 -1.34
C GLY A 202 28.11 27.01 0.00
N ALA A 203 27.48 26.55 1.08
CA ALA A 203 27.46 27.24 2.36
C ALA A 203 28.83 27.19 3.07
N ALA A 204 29.48 26.02 3.04
CA ALA A 204 30.78 25.80 3.69
C ALA A 204 31.94 26.57 3.01
N LYS A 205 31.93 26.61 1.66
CA LYS A 205 32.96 27.29 0.87
C LYS A 205 32.94 28.80 1.07
N GLU A 206 31.76 29.40 1.07
CA GLU A 206 31.62 30.84 1.27
C GLU A 206 31.97 31.30 2.69
N ALA A 207 31.72 30.43 3.68
CA ALA A 207 32.12 30.67 5.06
C ALA A 207 33.63 30.49 5.31
N GLY A 208 34.41 29.98 4.34
CA GLY A 208 35.83 29.69 4.53
C GLY A 208 36.14 28.57 5.54
N LEU A 209 35.12 27.79 5.91
CA LEU A 209 35.12 26.92 7.09
C LEU A 209 36.27 25.90 7.10
N TYR A 210 36.55 25.27 5.96
CA TYR A 210 37.58 24.22 5.88
C TYR A 210 39.00 24.78 5.98
N LYS A 211 39.27 25.93 5.32
CA LYS A 211 40.59 26.59 5.34
C LYS A 211 40.95 27.13 6.72
N GLU A 212 39.96 27.52 7.52
CA GLU A 212 40.16 27.94 8.92
C GLU A 212 40.60 26.78 9.82
N ILE A 213 40.12 25.55 9.54
CA ILE A 213 40.41 24.36 10.36
C ILE A 213 41.71 23.69 9.92
N LYS A 214 41.88 23.50 8.60
CA LYS A 214 43.05 22.85 8.02
C LYS A 214 43.53 23.66 6.82
N LYS A 215 44.78 24.11 6.90
CA LYS A 215 45.43 24.82 5.79
C LYS A 215 45.40 23.95 4.53
N ASP A 216 45.04 24.57 3.40
CA ASP A 216 44.88 23.93 2.09
C ASP A 216 43.68 22.98 1.92
N ALA A 217 42.81 22.83 2.92
CA ALA A 217 41.56 22.09 2.76
C ALA A 217 40.53 22.89 1.94
N GLU A 218 39.94 22.27 0.92
CA GLU A 218 38.92 22.89 0.05
C GLU A 218 37.55 22.20 0.16
N SER A 219 37.51 21.00 0.74
CA SER A 219 36.32 20.17 0.91
C SER A 219 36.30 19.45 2.27
N TYR A 220 35.14 18.92 2.64
CA TYR A 220 35.01 18.04 3.79
C TYR A 220 35.88 16.78 3.68
N PHE A 221 36.13 16.30 2.46
CA PHE A 221 36.96 15.12 2.25
C PHE A 221 38.44 15.35 2.58
N ASP A 222 38.94 16.59 2.46
CA ASP A 222 40.28 16.95 2.91
C ASP A 222 40.37 16.98 4.45
N ILE A 223 39.25 17.31 5.10
CA ILE A 223 39.13 17.29 6.57
C ILE A 223 39.13 15.85 7.10
N LEU A 224 38.42 14.93 6.43
CA LEU A 224 38.34 13.52 6.83
C LEU A 224 39.70 12.79 6.85
N ASP A 225 40.71 13.32 6.16
CA ASP A 225 42.07 12.75 6.18
C ASP A 225 42.80 12.97 7.52
N ASP A 226 42.24 13.79 8.42
CA ASP A 226 42.77 14.14 9.74
C ASP A 226 41.69 14.07 10.84
N VAL A 227 41.94 13.28 11.88
CA VAL A 227 40.97 13.06 12.96
C VAL A 227 40.74 14.32 13.78
N ASP A 228 41.79 15.07 14.11
CA ASP A 228 41.67 16.26 14.95
C ASP A 228 40.95 17.38 14.21
N ALA A 229 41.28 17.60 12.92
CA ALA A 229 40.56 18.53 12.07
C ALA A 229 39.07 18.17 11.95
N THR A 230 38.75 16.88 11.82
CA THR A 230 37.36 16.39 11.75
C THR A 230 36.58 16.72 13.02
N TYR A 231 37.16 16.52 14.20
CA TYR A 231 36.48 16.83 15.46
C TYR A 231 36.41 18.32 15.77
N GLN A 232 37.38 19.12 15.31
CA GLN A 232 37.27 20.58 15.35
C GLN A 232 36.09 21.08 14.51
N LEU A 233 35.90 20.51 13.31
CA LEU A 233 34.75 20.82 12.46
C LEU A 233 33.43 20.42 13.14
N PHE A 234 33.35 19.22 13.72
CA PHE A 234 32.17 18.78 14.45
C PHE A 234 31.84 19.68 15.64
N ALA A 235 32.85 20.09 16.42
CA ALA A 235 32.64 20.98 17.56
C ALA A 235 32.13 22.35 17.11
N ARG A 236 32.66 22.88 16.01
CA ARG A 236 32.23 24.16 15.44
C ARG A 236 30.78 24.14 14.96
N LEU A 237 30.39 23.06 14.28
CA LEU A 237 28.99 22.81 13.89
C LEU A 237 28.06 22.74 15.09
N GLN A 238 28.48 22.01 16.13
CA GLN A 238 27.71 21.86 17.36
C GLN A 238 27.47 23.21 18.05
N GLU A 239 28.46 24.09 18.08
CA GLU A 239 28.34 25.44 18.64
C GLU A 239 27.40 26.35 17.82
N HIS A 240 27.55 26.34 16.49
CA HIS A 240 26.78 27.21 15.60
C HIS A 240 25.29 26.88 15.58
N PHE A 241 24.96 25.59 15.53
CA PHE A 241 23.59 25.09 15.35
C PHE A 241 22.91 24.59 16.64
N ASN A 242 23.39 25.00 17.82
CA ASN A 242 22.87 24.58 19.14
C ASN A 242 23.02 23.10 19.51
N GLY A 243 23.66 22.28 18.68
CA GLY A 243 24.25 20.98 19.05
C GLY A 243 23.31 19.88 19.51
N ASN A 244 21.99 20.08 19.46
CA ASN A 244 21.01 19.16 20.04
C ASN A 244 20.76 17.89 19.24
N VAL A 245 21.05 17.90 17.94
CA VAL A 245 20.87 16.76 17.04
C VAL A 245 22.19 16.05 16.71
N PHE A 246 23.33 16.73 16.86
CA PHE A 246 24.66 16.20 16.57
C PHE A 246 25.61 16.25 17.77
N PRO A 247 25.22 15.75 18.96
CA PRO A 247 26.11 15.76 20.09
C PRO A 247 27.32 14.88 19.80
N ILE A 248 28.53 15.43 19.98
CA ILE A 248 29.75 14.63 20.08
C ILE A 248 29.66 13.85 21.39
N VAL A 249 29.70 12.52 21.31
CA VAL A 249 29.65 11.65 22.50
C VAL A 249 30.93 11.84 23.31
N GLU A 250 30.83 11.74 24.64
CA GLU A 250 32.00 11.85 25.50
C GLU A 250 33.01 10.73 25.19
N GLY A 251 34.27 11.11 24.95
CA GLY A 251 35.34 10.18 24.58
C GLY A 251 35.25 9.61 23.16
N GLU A 252 34.39 10.17 22.29
CA GLU A 252 34.22 9.71 20.90
C GLU A 252 35.50 9.81 20.07
N GLN A 253 36.20 10.96 20.14
CA GLN A 253 37.45 11.21 19.40
C GLN A 253 38.54 10.18 19.67
N LEU A 254 38.60 9.67 20.91
CA LEU A 254 39.58 8.65 21.30
C LEU A 254 39.33 7.27 20.66
N LYS A 255 38.10 7.02 20.19
CA LYS A 255 37.67 5.75 19.60
C LYS A 255 37.75 5.75 18.08
N VAL A 256 37.75 6.92 17.45
CA VAL A 256 37.72 7.07 15.99
C VAL A 256 39.14 7.17 15.43
N LYS A 257 39.44 6.34 14.44
CA LYS A 257 40.74 6.29 13.75
C LYS A 257 40.63 6.85 12.33
N LYS A 258 41.76 7.19 11.73
CA LYS A 258 41.83 7.63 10.32
C LYS A 258 41.18 6.62 9.36
N GLU A 259 41.42 5.32 9.56
CA GLU A 259 40.82 4.24 8.76
C GLU A 259 39.27 4.23 8.80
N HIS A 260 38.66 4.74 9.88
CA HIS A 260 37.21 4.88 10.00
C HIS A 260 36.72 6.06 9.14
N LEU A 261 37.43 7.18 9.18
CA LEU A 261 37.13 8.35 8.37
C LEU A 261 37.34 8.09 6.88
N GLU A 262 38.32 7.29 6.49
CA GLU A 262 38.52 6.83 5.11
C GLU A 262 37.32 6.02 4.60
N LYS A 263 36.70 5.18 5.44
CA LYS A 263 35.47 4.46 5.07
C LYS A 263 34.30 5.41 4.84
N ILE A 264 34.18 6.43 5.68
CA ILE A 264 33.16 7.49 5.51
C ILE A 264 33.42 8.27 4.22
N LYS A 265 34.67 8.63 3.93
CA LYS A 265 35.07 9.28 2.67
C LYS A 265 34.65 8.44 1.46
N ASN A 266 34.98 7.16 1.44
CA ASN A 266 34.60 6.25 0.34
C ASN A 266 33.08 6.04 0.22
N CYS A 267 32.37 6.01 1.35
CA CYS A 267 30.90 5.93 1.38
C CYS A 267 30.25 7.02 0.54
N PHE A 268 30.73 8.26 0.64
CA PHE A 268 30.12 9.41 -0.02
C PHE A 268 30.76 9.80 -1.37
N ILE A 269 31.90 9.22 -1.77
CA ILE A 269 32.52 9.45 -3.09
C ILE A 269 31.88 8.58 -4.17
N ASP A 270 31.99 7.25 -4.04
CA ASP A 270 31.56 6.28 -5.06
C ASP A 270 30.61 5.21 -4.51
N GLY A 271 30.47 5.15 -3.18
CA GLY A 271 29.64 4.18 -2.46
C GLY A 271 30.28 2.79 -2.32
N ASP A 272 31.52 2.61 -2.77
CA ASP A 272 32.29 1.36 -2.72
C ASP A 272 33.36 1.41 -1.63
N ILE A 273 33.05 0.82 -0.47
CA ILE A 273 33.96 0.79 0.68
C ILE A 273 35.05 -0.30 0.61
N SER A 274 35.22 -0.97 -0.55
CA SER A 274 36.23 -2.02 -0.71
C SER A 274 37.68 -1.53 -0.68
N GLY A 275 37.90 -0.21 -0.67
CA GLY A 275 39.24 0.38 -0.56
C GLY A 275 39.98 0.47 -1.90
N GLN A 276 39.29 0.28 -3.02
CA GLN A 276 39.79 0.59 -4.36
C GLN A 276 38.95 1.74 -4.94
N PRO A 277 39.38 3.01 -4.77
CA PRO A 277 38.65 4.14 -5.33
C PRO A 277 38.56 3.95 -6.85
N LYS A 278 37.33 3.82 -7.37
CA LYS A 278 37.11 3.68 -8.83
C LYS A 278 36.93 5.03 -9.51
N LEU A 279 36.76 6.09 -8.72
CA LEU A 279 36.47 7.45 -9.14
C LEU A 279 37.54 8.42 -8.61
N PHE A 280 37.83 9.47 -9.38
CA PHE A 280 38.69 10.57 -8.94
C PHE A 280 37.96 11.41 -7.88
N GLU A 281 38.68 11.97 -6.90
CA GLU A 281 38.09 12.79 -5.81
C GLU A 281 37.26 13.98 -6.35
N SER A 282 37.56 14.47 -7.55
CA SER A 282 36.83 15.55 -8.22
C SER A 282 35.49 15.15 -8.85
N TRP A 283 35.19 13.86 -8.96
CA TRP A 283 33.92 13.36 -9.52
C TRP A 283 33.20 12.45 -8.52
N ARG A 284 32.23 13.03 -7.81
CA ARG A 284 31.40 12.35 -6.81
C ARG A 284 30.12 11.80 -7.43
N ILE A 285 29.70 10.60 -7.03
CA ILE A 285 28.45 10.00 -7.51
C ILE A 285 27.23 10.70 -6.92
N PHE A 286 27.29 11.09 -5.64
CA PHE A 286 26.25 11.80 -4.92
C PHE A 286 26.42 13.32 -5.08
N LYS A 287 25.34 13.99 -5.46
CA LYS A 287 25.24 15.44 -5.65
C LYS A 287 24.14 15.98 -4.74
N PHE A 288 24.52 16.41 -3.53
CA PHE A 288 23.58 16.80 -2.47
C PHE A 288 22.86 18.13 -2.75
N ASP A 289 23.32 18.90 -3.73
CA ASP A 289 22.61 20.04 -4.31
C ASP A 289 21.35 19.62 -5.08
N PHE A 290 21.33 18.41 -5.68
CA PHE A 290 20.18 17.82 -6.38
C PHE A 290 19.41 16.76 -5.57
N ILE A 291 20.01 16.17 -4.52
CA ILE A 291 19.34 15.22 -3.63
C ILE A 291 18.28 15.94 -2.81
N GLN A 292 17.04 15.48 -2.95
CA GLN A 292 15.91 16.01 -2.21
C GLN A 292 15.97 15.63 -0.74
N ILE A 293 15.54 16.53 0.14
CA ILE A 293 15.52 16.27 1.58
C ILE A 293 14.61 15.10 1.95
N GLU A 294 13.48 14.93 1.26
CA GLU A 294 12.56 13.81 1.50
C GLU A 294 13.27 12.47 1.24
N LEU A 295 14.16 12.46 0.25
CA LEU A 295 15.04 11.33 -0.04
C LEU A 295 16.06 11.13 1.09
N LEU A 296 16.64 12.19 1.66
CA LEU A 296 17.55 12.06 2.81
C LEU A 296 16.85 11.45 4.03
N SER A 297 15.67 11.96 4.39
CA SER A 297 14.85 11.40 5.48
C SER A 297 14.52 9.92 5.23
N GLU A 298 14.12 9.56 4.00
CA GLU A 298 13.87 8.17 3.60
C GLU A 298 15.13 7.30 3.67
N VAL A 299 16.29 7.82 3.30
CA VAL A 299 17.58 7.11 3.39
C VAL A 299 17.93 6.83 4.84
N TYR A 300 17.77 7.81 5.74
CA TYR A 300 18.00 7.60 7.17
C TYR A 300 17.06 6.56 7.76
N GLU A 301 15.79 6.65 7.39
CA GLU A 301 14.76 5.69 7.78
C GLU A 301 15.13 4.26 7.41
N ASN A 302 15.47 4.05 6.14
CA ASN A 302 15.84 2.73 5.64
C ASN A 302 17.15 2.24 6.27
N PHE A 303 18.12 3.13 6.44
CA PHE A 303 19.39 2.82 7.10
C PHE A 303 19.18 2.36 8.54
N LEU A 304 18.41 3.09 9.35
CA LEU A 304 18.13 2.71 10.74
C LEU A 304 17.31 1.43 10.82
N GLY A 305 16.29 1.29 9.98
CA GLY A 305 15.43 0.12 9.95
C GLY A 305 16.15 -1.17 9.54
N GLU A 306 17.24 -1.08 8.78
CA GLU A 306 18.06 -2.24 8.38
C GLU A 306 19.19 -2.55 9.36
N LEU A 307 19.71 -1.57 10.10
CA LEU A 307 20.68 -1.81 11.17
C LEU A 307 20.06 -2.40 12.43
N ASP A 308 18.82 -2.04 12.74
CA ASP A 308 18.08 -2.60 13.85
C ASP A 308 17.47 -3.96 13.44
N VAL A 309 17.87 -5.04 14.10
CA VAL A 309 17.23 -6.37 14.00
C VAL A 309 15.75 -6.32 14.47
N LYS A 310 15.24 -5.15 14.85
CA LYS A 310 13.95 -4.86 15.47
C LYS A 310 12.78 -4.69 14.50
N LYS A 311 12.72 -5.48 13.41
CA LYS A 311 11.43 -5.75 12.73
C LYS A 311 10.35 -6.30 13.70
N GLU A 312 10.75 -6.72 14.90
CA GLU A 312 9.89 -7.19 15.97
C GLU A 312 9.12 -6.09 16.74
N LYS A 313 9.50 -4.81 16.65
CA LYS A 313 8.81 -3.69 17.35
C LYS A 313 7.65 -3.06 16.57
N GLY A 314 7.30 -3.61 15.40
CA GLY A 314 6.17 -3.09 14.59
C GLY A 314 6.45 -1.78 13.86
N GLN A 315 7.71 -1.34 13.79
CA GLN A 315 8.15 -0.18 13.02
C GLN A 315 8.09 -0.53 11.52
N PHE A 316 7.10 0.03 10.82
CA PHE A 316 6.96 -0.12 9.37
C PHE A 316 7.02 1.28 8.73
N TYR A 317 7.89 1.41 7.72
CA TYR A 317 8.04 2.61 6.90
C TYR A 317 6.71 3.09 6.34
N THR A 318 6.42 4.39 6.50
CA THR A 318 5.26 5.06 5.88
C THR A 318 5.65 5.55 4.49
N PRO A 319 5.07 5.01 3.41
CA PRO A 319 5.35 5.51 2.07
C PRO A 319 4.96 6.99 1.93
N TYR A 320 5.82 7.79 1.29
CA TYR A 320 5.58 9.22 1.05
C TYR A 320 4.19 9.52 0.44
N THR A 321 3.71 8.66 -0.44
CA THR A 321 2.42 8.81 -1.11
C THR A 321 1.23 8.67 -0.17
N LEU A 322 1.38 7.89 0.92
CA LEU A 322 0.38 7.78 1.98
C LEU A 322 0.34 9.06 2.84
N VAL A 323 1.49 9.67 3.08
CA VAL A 323 1.61 10.97 3.77
C VAL A 323 0.93 12.05 2.94
N GLU A 324 1.23 12.10 1.65
CA GLU A 324 0.58 13.03 0.70
C GLU A 324 -0.94 12.84 0.63
N LEU A 325 -1.42 11.60 0.59
CA LEU A 325 -2.86 11.30 0.60
C LEU A 325 -3.56 11.95 1.81
N ILE A 326 -3.00 11.76 3.00
CA ILE A 326 -3.59 12.27 4.25
C ILE A 326 -3.49 13.80 4.32
N LEU A 327 -2.33 14.37 4.01
CA LEU A 327 -2.10 15.80 4.14
C LEU A 327 -2.79 16.62 3.02
N ASN A 328 -3.02 16.06 1.82
CA ASN A 328 -3.82 16.75 0.81
C ASN A 328 -5.27 16.95 1.24
N ASP A 329 -5.82 16.00 1.99
CA ASP A 329 -7.18 16.10 2.52
C ASP A 329 -7.23 17.04 3.75
N LYS A 330 -6.34 16.83 4.74
CA LYS A 330 -6.43 17.54 6.04
C LYS A 330 -5.54 18.77 6.21
N LEU A 331 -4.58 18.97 5.31
CA LEU A 331 -3.70 20.14 5.29
C LEU A 331 -3.43 20.62 3.85
N PRO A 332 -4.47 20.92 3.04
CA PRO A 332 -4.30 21.34 1.64
C PRO A 332 -3.48 22.63 1.51
N ILE A 333 -2.81 22.85 0.38
CA ILE A 333 -1.97 24.05 0.16
C ILE A 333 -2.69 25.09 -0.71
N LYS A 334 -3.40 24.62 -1.75
CA LYS A 334 -3.96 25.47 -2.79
C LYS A 334 -4.98 26.45 -2.18
N ASP A 335 -4.78 27.74 -2.46
CA ASP A 335 -5.61 28.86 -1.99
C ASP A 335 -5.68 29.04 -0.45
N GLU A 336 -4.88 28.28 0.31
CA GLU A 336 -4.86 28.31 1.78
C GLU A 336 -3.80 29.28 2.32
N THR A 337 -4.18 30.07 3.33
CA THR A 337 -3.30 31.06 3.98
C THR A 337 -3.12 30.86 5.48
N ASN A 338 -3.86 29.94 6.10
CA ASN A 338 -3.74 29.67 7.53
C ASN A 338 -2.52 28.79 7.84
N CYS A 339 -1.46 29.40 8.36
CA CYS A 339 -0.23 28.74 8.79
C CYS A 339 -0.19 28.41 10.30
N ASN A 340 -1.20 28.80 11.09
CA ASN A 340 -1.28 28.50 12.53
C ASN A 340 -2.23 27.30 12.74
N VAL A 341 -1.70 26.11 12.46
CA VAL A 341 -2.39 24.83 12.61
C VAL A 341 -1.44 23.92 13.37
N LYS A 342 -1.74 23.62 14.63
CA LYS A 342 -0.93 22.72 15.45
C LYS A 342 -1.15 21.27 15.02
N ILE A 343 -0.06 20.57 14.70
CA ILE A 343 -0.06 19.19 14.21
C ILE A 343 0.72 18.30 15.17
N LEU A 344 0.16 17.14 15.51
CA LEU A 344 0.82 16.09 16.27
C LEU A 344 0.92 14.80 15.46
N ASP A 345 2.09 14.16 15.50
CA ASP A 345 2.24 12.72 15.23
C ASP A 345 2.56 11.97 16.54
N PRO A 346 1.64 11.12 17.06
CA PRO A 346 1.76 10.48 18.36
C PRO A 346 2.71 9.26 18.36
N ALA A 347 3.28 8.91 17.20
CA ALA A 347 4.27 7.86 17.03
C ALA A 347 5.17 8.23 15.84
N CYS A 348 5.84 9.37 15.94
CA CYS A 348 6.36 10.08 14.77
C CYS A 348 7.50 9.37 14.05
N GLY A 349 8.16 8.40 14.69
CA GLY A 349 9.31 7.71 14.12
C GLY A 349 10.36 8.72 13.70
N SER A 350 10.57 8.81 12.39
CA SER A 350 11.54 9.69 11.71
C SER A 350 10.97 11.03 11.27
N GLY A 351 9.67 11.24 11.46
CA GLY A 351 9.04 12.53 11.33
C GLY A 351 8.52 12.89 9.95
N ILE A 352 8.37 11.96 9.01
CA ILE A 352 7.93 12.28 7.64
C ILE A 352 6.60 13.07 7.60
N PHE A 353 5.62 12.72 8.44
CA PHE A 353 4.37 13.49 8.54
C PHE A 353 4.60 14.92 9.05
N LEU A 354 5.49 15.08 10.03
CA LEU A 354 5.80 16.37 10.65
C LEU A 354 6.56 17.28 9.68
N VAL A 355 7.53 16.71 8.95
CA VAL A 355 8.32 17.42 7.93
C VAL A 355 7.42 17.91 6.80
N GLU A 356 6.59 17.04 6.23
CA GLU A 356 5.68 17.43 5.15
C GLU A 356 4.61 18.42 5.62
N SER A 357 4.13 18.28 6.86
CA SER A 357 3.21 19.26 7.45
C SER A 357 3.88 20.63 7.60
N TYR A 358 5.12 20.66 8.08
CA TYR A 358 5.90 21.90 8.20
C TYR A 358 6.10 22.59 6.85
N LYS A 359 6.51 21.84 5.81
CA LYS A 359 6.64 22.37 4.43
C LYS A 359 5.32 22.96 3.93
N ARG A 360 4.18 22.33 4.23
CA ARG A 360 2.85 22.84 3.89
C ARG A 360 2.51 24.15 4.61
N LEU A 361 2.80 24.27 5.90
CA LEU A 361 2.57 25.51 6.64
C LEU A 361 3.43 26.67 6.12
N ILE A 362 4.69 26.41 5.75
CA ILE A 362 5.56 27.39 5.10
C ILE A 362 4.96 27.86 3.76
N ARG A 363 4.40 26.94 2.96
CA ARG A 363 3.70 27.30 1.72
C ARG A 363 2.48 28.17 1.98
N ARG A 364 1.64 27.82 2.95
CA ARG A 364 0.49 28.66 3.35
C ARG A 364 0.92 30.04 3.85
N TRP A 365 2.06 30.13 4.54
CA TRP A 365 2.66 31.41 4.93
C TRP A 365 3.07 32.23 3.71
N LYS A 366 3.70 31.61 2.70
CA LYS A 366 4.07 32.27 1.43
C LYS A 366 2.84 32.74 0.66
N ASN A 367 1.77 31.94 0.62
CA ASN A 367 0.49 32.34 0.03
C ASN A 367 -0.10 33.58 0.72
N LYS A 368 0.01 33.65 2.04
CA LYS A 368 -0.39 34.83 2.83
C LYS A 368 0.53 36.04 2.58
N ASN A 369 1.79 35.83 2.22
CA ASN A 369 2.83 36.86 2.08
C ASN A 369 3.60 36.76 0.75
N PRO A 370 2.95 36.89 -0.42
CA PRO A 370 3.56 36.56 -1.72
C PRO A 370 4.77 37.42 -2.10
N LYS A 371 4.94 38.60 -1.48
CA LYS A 371 6.04 39.54 -1.74
C LYS A 371 7.16 39.52 -0.69
N LYS A 372 7.03 38.74 0.39
CA LYS A 372 8.03 38.68 1.45
C LYS A 372 8.90 37.45 1.31
N VAL A 373 10.20 37.64 1.53
CA VAL A 373 11.13 36.53 1.75
C VAL A 373 10.98 36.09 3.20
N ILE A 374 10.70 34.81 3.42
CA ILE A 374 10.57 34.25 4.76
C ILE A 374 11.91 34.33 5.50
N THR A 375 11.88 34.77 6.74
CA THR A 375 13.07 34.90 7.59
C THR A 375 13.32 33.63 8.41
N PHE A 376 14.56 33.46 8.92
CA PHE A 376 14.89 32.37 9.84
C PHE A 376 13.97 32.36 11.06
N LYS A 377 13.68 33.55 11.62
CA LYS A 377 12.77 33.70 12.76
C LYS A 377 11.37 33.20 12.42
N GLU A 378 10.79 33.62 11.30
CA GLU A 378 9.44 33.18 10.90
C GLU A 378 9.38 31.67 10.65
N LEU A 379 10.40 31.08 10.03
CA LEU A 379 10.52 29.63 9.88
C LEU A 379 10.55 28.93 11.26
N ASN A 380 11.36 29.44 12.19
CA ASN A 380 11.47 28.92 13.54
C ASN A 380 10.15 29.03 14.32
N ASP A 381 9.48 30.18 14.23
CA ASP A 381 8.19 30.43 14.88
C ASP A 381 7.14 29.44 14.34
N ILE A 382 7.06 29.24 13.01
CA ILE A 382 6.15 28.24 12.41
C ILE A 382 6.47 26.84 12.95
N LEU A 383 7.75 26.45 12.99
CA LEU A 383 8.18 25.13 13.46
C LEU A 383 7.81 24.88 14.93
N VAL A 384 8.21 25.80 15.81
CA VAL A 384 8.07 25.65 17.27
C VAL A 384 6.61 25.77 17.72
N GLU A 385 5.81 26.61 17.06
CA GLU A 385 4.41 26.82 17.46
C GLU A 385 3.45 25.73 16.94
N ASN A 386 3.81 25.01 15.88
CA ASN A 386 2.86 24.18 15.14
C ASN A 386 3.24 22.70 15.00
N ILE A 387 4.51 22.31 15.16
CA ILE A 387 4.95 20.94 14.85
C ILE A 387 5.29 20.19 16.13
N PHE A 388 4.54 19.12 16.40
CA PHE A 388 4.66 18.32 17.62
C PHE A 388 4.76 16.82 17.30
N GLY A 389 5.55 16.09 18.09
CA GLY A 389 5.79 14.66 17.87
C GLY A 389 6.08 13.92 19.16
N ILE A 390 5.68 12.65 19.23
CA ILE A 390 6.04 11.75 20.33
C ILE A 390 6.63 10.48 19.73
N GLU A 391 7.78 10.05 20.24
CA GLU A 391 8.45 8.83 19.82
C GLU A 391 9.15 8.17 21.01
N ILE A 392 9.08 6.85 21.11
CA ILE A 392 9.69 6.12 22.23
C ILE A 392 11.18 5.83 21.99
N ASP A 393 11.60 5.79 20.73
CA ASP A 393 12.97 5.53 20.33
C ASP A 393 13.83 6.82 20.28
N PRO A 394 14.89 6.92 21.10
CA PRO A 394 15.69 8.13 21.21
C PRO A 394 16.52 8.44 19.97
N LEU A 395 16.72 7.48 19.07
CA LEU A 395 17.44 7.70 17.82
C LEU A 395 16.49 8.19 16.73
N ALA A 396 15.32 7.57 16.60
CA ALA A 396 14.29 7.99 15.64
C ALA A 396 13.84 9.44 15.88
N ILE A 397 13.66 9.84 17.15
CA ILE A 397 13.28 11.23 17.48
C ILE A 397 14.39 12.25 17.15
N LYS A 398 15.67 11.84 17.22
CA LYS A 398 16.81 12.67 16.77
C LYS A 398 16.79 12.83 15.24
N VAL A 399 16.43 11.77 14.50
CA VAL A 399 16.23 11.84 13.04
C VAL A 399 15.04 12.74 12.67
N THR A 400 13.95 12.70 13.44
CA THR A 400 12.82 13.63 13.28
C THR A 400 13.28 15.08 13.41
N ALA A 401 13.96 15.42 14.50
CA ALA A 401 14.48 16.76 14.72
C ALA A 401 15.44 17.19 13.59
N PHE A 402 16.32 16.27 13.17
CA PHE A 402 17.25 16.53 12.07
C PHE A 402 16.52 16.87 10.76
N SER A 403 15.53 16.07 10.39
CA SER A 403 14.76 16.25 9.15
C SER A 403 14.00 17.58 9.16
N LEU A 404 13.48 18.00 10.32
CA LEU A 404 12.84 19.31 10.47
C LEU A 404 13.82 20.48 10.29
N TYR A 405 15.06 20.37 10.80
CA TYR A 405 16.08 21.40 10.57
C TYR A 405 16.52 21.48 9.12
N LEU A 406 16.70 20.33 8.46
CA LEU A 406 16.98 20.33 7.03
C LEU A 406 15.86 21.03 6.25
N ALA A 407 14.59 20.77 6.59
CA ALA A 407 13.44 21.39 5.92
C ALA A 407 13.37 22.91 6.19
N LEU A 408 13.82 23.34 7.37
CA LEU A 408 13.98 24.75 7.68
C LEU A 408 15.09 25.39 6.83
N VAL A 409 16.25 24.73 6.71
CA VAL A 409 17.42 25.24 5.97
C VAL A 409 17.15 25.34 4.46
N GLU A 410 16.33 24.45 3.89
CA GLU A 410 15.93 24.47 2.48
C GLU A 410 15.32 25.81 2.03
N HIS A 411 14.67 26.53 2.94
CA HIS A 411 14.03 27.81 2.64
C HIS A 411 14.91 29.03 2.90
N LEU A 412 16.17 28.81 3.27
CA LEU A 412 17.15 29.85 3.54
C LEU A 412 18.17 29.91 2.42
N ASN A 413 18.78 31.07 2.24
CA ASN A 413 19.96 31.18 1.40
C ASN A 413 21.14 30.51 2.15
N PRO A 414 21.68 29.36 1.67
CA PRO A 414 22.71 28.61 2.38
C PRO A 414 23.95 29.47 2.69
N LYS A 415 24.27 30.37 1.77
CA LYS A 415 25.33 31.38 1.84
C LYS A 415 25.26 32.24 3.10
N LYS A 416 24.04 32.56 3.55
CA LYS A 416 23.80 33.43 4.72
C LYS A 416 23.71 32.66 6.03
N LEU A 417 23.41 31.37 5.98
CA LEU A 417 23.18 30.53 7.18
C LEU A 417 24.41 30.45 8.09
N TRP A 418 25.60 30.37 7.50
CA TRP A 418 26.86 30.27 8.22
C TRP A 418 27.42 31.63 8.67
N ILE A 419 27.19 32.67 7.87
CA ILE A 419 27.71 34.01 8.15
C ILE A 419 26.95 34.63 9.32
N ASP A 420 25.65 34.39 9.42
CA ASP A 420 24.81 34.95 10.46
C ASP A 420 24.76 34.06 11.71
N LYS A 421 25.58 34.42 12.69
CA LYS A 421 25.70 33.74 14.00
C LYS A 421 24.45 33.82 14.88
N THR A 422 23.43 34.60 14.48
CA THR A 422 22.16 34.70 15.23
C THR A 422 21.16 33.59 14.86
N ASN A 423 21.37 32.91 13.73
CA ASN A 423 20.51 31.84 13.23
C ASN A 423 20.81 30.49 13.92
N LYS A 424 20.32 30.34 15.15
CA LYS A 424 20.48 29.11 15.94
C LYS A 424 19.21 28.26 15.90
N PHE A 425 19.34 26.95 15.68
CA PHE A 425 18.18 26.05 15.70
C PHE A 425 17.53 25.99 17.09
N PRO A 426 16.20 25.87 17.16
CA PRO A 426 15.50 25.72 18.43
C PRO A 426 15.88 24.38 19.09
N TYR A 427 15.74 24.31 20.41
CA TYR A 427 15.72 23.01 21.09
C TYR A 427 14.34 22.37 20.88
N LEU A 428 14.27 21.29 20.09
CA LEU A 428 13.01 20.60 19.80
C LEU A 428 12.75 19.40 20.73
N ILE A 429 13.80 18.68 21.14
CA ILE A 429 13.70 17.38 21.82
C ILE A 429 13.59 17.56 23.34
N ASP A 430 12.61 16.89 23.94
CA ASP A 430 12.52 16.61 25.36
C ASP A 430 12.79 15.12 25.59
N ASN A 431 13.93 14.82 26.21
CA ASN A 431 14.30 13.47 26.61
C ASN A 431 14.92 13.48 28.01
N SER A 432 14.10 13.18 29.02
CA SER A 432 14.54 13.12 30.41
C SER A 432 15.62 12.04 30.68
N LYS A 433 15.84 11.11 29.75
CA LYS A 433 16.85 10.04 29.84
C LYS A 433 18.17 10.45 29.18
N ASP A 434 18.24 11.58 28.46
CA ASP A 434 19.45 12.06 27.80
C ASP A 434 20.07 13.21 28.61
N ALA A 435 21.14 12.91 29.33
CA ALA A 435 21.83 13.90 30.17
C ALA A 435 22.48 15.03 29.37
N SER A 436 22.76 14.83 28.08
CA SER A 436 23.46 15.81 27.24
C SER A 436 22.61 17.04 26.91
N ILE A 437 21.28 16.94 27.02
CA ILE A 437 20.34 18.03 26.71
C ILE A 437 19.69 18.64 27.97
N LYS A 438 20.18 18.28 29.16
CA LYS A 438 19.61 18.75 30.43
C LYS A 438 19.64 20.29 30.53
N GLY A 439 18.50 20.91 30.83
CA GLY A 439 18.33 22.37 30.88
C GLY A 439 18.23 23.04 29.50
N LYS A 440 18.15 22.24 28.43
CA LYS A 440 18.01 22.65 27.02
C LYS A 440 16.91 21.83 26.33
N GLU A 441 15.93 21.37 27.09
CA GLU A 441 14.83 20.56 26.58
C GLU A 441 13.87 21.41 25.74
N GLY A 442 13.45 20.86 24.60
CA GLY A 442 12.39 21.44 23.77
C GLY A 442 11.00 21.12 24.27
N LYS A 443 9.97 21.65 23.60
CA LYS A 443 8.55 21.30 23.88
C LYS A 443 7.87 20.53 22.76
N ASN A 444 8.52 20.42 21.60
CA ASN A 444 7.93 19.94 20.37
C ASN A 444 7.98 18.42 20.23
N LEU A 445 9.13 17.80 20.54
CA LEU A 445 9.38 16.38 20.28
C LEU A 445 9.66 15.65 21.60
N TRP A 446 8.71 14.83 22.06
CA TRP A 446 8.83 14.11 23.33
C TRP A 446 9.32 12.68 23.14
N CYS A 447 10.48 12.36 23.72
CA CYS A 447 11.05 11.02 23.69
C CYS A 447 10.47 10.13 24.80
N ARG A 448 9.23 9.66 24.65
CA ARG A 448 8.44 8.98 25.69
C ARG A 448 7.52 7.90 25.12
N ASP A 449 7.05 6.98 25.98
CA ASP A 449 5.93 6.10 25.63
C ASP A 449 4.61 6.90 25.59
N THR A 450 4.08 7.15 24.40
CA THR A 450 2.81 7.85 24.18
C THR A 450 1.67 7.28 25.01
N ILE A 451 1.62 5.96 25.21
CA ILE A 451 0.52 5.30 25.90
C ILE A 451 0.74 5.29 27.41
N GLY A 452 1.95 4.92 27.85
CA GLY A 452 2.28 4.69 29.25
C GLY A 452 2.81 5.89 30.03
N GLU A 453 3.54 6.81 29.39
CA GLU A 453 4.29 7.89 30.07
C GLU A 453 3.70 9.28 29.81
N VAL A 454 3.06 9.51 28.66
CA VAL A 454 2.53 10.84 28.30
C VAL A 454 1.11 11.06 28.84
N ASN A 455 0.90 12.13 29.59
CA ASN A 455 -0.44 12.62 29.91
C ASN A 455 -0.85 13.70 28.89
N PRO A 456 -1.96 13.54 28.14
CA PRO A 456 -2.40 14.53 27.16
C PRO A 456 -2.65 15.93 27.73
N ASP A 457 -2.89 16.08 29.03
CA ASP A 457 -3.11 17.38 29.67
C ASP A 457 -1.82 18.16 29.94
N ASP A 458 -0.68 17.46 29.97
CA ASP A 458 0.64 18.09 30.08
C ASP A 458 1.20 18.47 28.69
N PHE A 459 0.47 18.12 27.62
CA PHE A 459 0.88 18.32 26.23
C PHE A 459 0.04 19.42 25.56
N GLU A 460 0.63 20.11 24.59
CA GLU A 460 -0.06 21.14 23.81
C GLU A 460 -1.27 20.57 23.07
N LYS A 461 -2.45 21.16 23.22
CA LYS A 461 -3.63 20.72 22.45
C LYS A 461 -3.46 21.14 21.00
N VAL A 462 -3.71 20.20 20.09
CA VAL A 462 -3.47 20.37 18.65
C VAL A 462 -4.75 20.47 17.83
N ASN A 463 -4.63 20.92 16.59
CA ASN A 463 -5.74 21.03 15.63
C ASN A 463 -5.82 19.84 14.69
N LEU A 464 -4.70 19.13 14.50
CA LEU A 464 -4.60 18.00 13.60
C LEU A 464 -3.72 16.90 14.21
N VAL A 465 -4.19 15.67 14.21
CA VAL A 465 -3.37 14.48 14.52
C VAL A 465 -3.24 13.63 13.26
N VAL A 466 -2.02 13.38 12.83
CA VAL A 466 -1.69 12.55 11.66
C VAL A 466 -0.56 11.59 12.01
N GLY A 467 -0.47 10.44 11.36
CA GLY A 467 0.61 9.52 11.66
C GLY A 467 0.33 8.07 11.27
N ASN A 468 1.37 7.25 11.46
CA ASN A 468 1.33 5.80 11.26
C ASN A 468 1.72 5.07 12.56
N PRO A 469 0.78 4.91 13.52
CA PRO A 469 1.09 4.24 14.78
C PRO A 469 1.49 2.77 14.58
N PRO A 470 2.23 2.17 15.53
CA PRO A 470 2.77 0.82 15.38
C PRO A 470 1.68 -0.26 15.31
N PHE A 471 1.93 -1.30 14.49
CA PHE A 471 1.07 -2.48 14.35
C PHE A 471 1.67 -3.71 15.05
N GLY A 472 0.82 -4.55 15.62
CA GLY A 472 1.21 -5.86 16.11
C GLY A 472 0.30 -6.40 17.20
N THR A 473 0.20 -7.73 17.24
CA THR A 473 -0.49 -8.48 18.32
C THR A 473 0.48 -9.30 19.18
N LYS A 474 1.78 -9.30 18.84
CA LYS A 474 2.84 -10.07 19.52
C LYS A 474 3.76 -9.11 20.28
N LYS A 475 4.36 -9.59 21.38
CA LYS A 475 5.35 -8.84 22.18
C LYS A 475 4.84 -7.44 22.61
N LEU A 476 3.56 -7.34 22.96
CA LEU A 476 2.95 -6.09 23.41
C LEU A 476 3.62 -5.59 24.69
N SER A 477 3.89 -4.29 24.77
CA SER A 477 4.37 -3.66 26.01
C SER A 477 3.31 -3.76 27.11
N LYS A 478 3.74 -3.62 28.36
CA LYS A 478 2.83 -3.59 29.51
C LYS A 478 1.82 -2.44 29.39
N SER A 479 2.27 -1.25 28.98
CA SER A 479 1.41 -0.08 28.75
C SER A 479 0.28 -0.36 27.76
N ILE A 480 0.58 -0.98 26.61
CA ILE A 480 -0.43 -1.36 25.61
C ILE A 480 -1.39 -2.41 26.18
N MET A 481 -0.89 -3.44 26.86
CA MET A 481 -1.73 -4.49 27.43
C MET A 481 -2.68 -3.94 28.50
N ASP A 482 -2.19 -3.10 29.39
CA ASP A 482 -2.97 -2.49 30.46
C ASP A 482 -4.03 -1.53 29.87
N TYR A 483 -3.67 -0.76 28.83
CA TYR A 483 -4.63 0.12 28.13
C TYR A 483 -5.73 -0.67 27.43
N CYS A 484 -5.38 -1.71 26.66
CA CYS A 484 -6.38 -2.57 26.01
C CYS A 484 -7.28 -3.26 27.03
N ALA A 485 -6.74 -3.68 28.18
CA ALA A 485 -7.54 -4.27 29.26
C ALA A 485 -8.49 -3.25 29.89
N LYS A 486 -8.02 -2.03 30.18
CA LYS A 486 -8.83 -0.94 30.77
C LYS A 486 -10.08 -0.64 29.94
N TYR A 487 -9.96 -0.60 28.61
CA TYR A 487 -11.07 -0.26 27.70
C TYR A 487 -11.72 -1.47 27.02
N ASN A 488 -11.33 -2.70 27.39
CA ASN A 488 -11.79 -3.94 26.74
C ASN A 488 -11.62 -3.92 25.21
N PHE A 489 -10.46 -3.45 24.73
CA PHE A 489 -10.10 -3.42 23.31
C PHE A 489 -9.31 -4.67 22.90
N GLY A 490 -9.26 -4.91 21.59
CA GLY A 490 -8.40 -5.93 21.00
C GLY A 490 -6.94 -5.70 21.37
N LYS A 491 -6.20 -6.79 21.60
CA LYS A 491 -4.76 -6.75 21.91
C LYS A 491 -3.93 -6.45 20.66
N GLU A 492 -4.02 -5.21 20.20
CA GLU A 492 -3.42 -4.70 18.97
C GLU A 492 -2.80 -3.33 19.25
N MET A 493 -1.52 -3.14 18.90
CA MET A 493 -0.72 -1.96 19.27
C MET A 493 -1.35 -0.63 18.84
N VAL A 494 -2.02 -0.59 17.69
CA VAL A 494 -2.52 0.66 17.11
C VAL A 494 -3.75 1.23 17.82
N LEU A 495 -4.56 0.39 18.48
CA LEU A 495 -5.86 0.83 19.04
C LEU A 495 -5.72 1.89 20.15
N PRO A 496 -4.82 1.75 21.14
CA PRO A 496 -4.58 2.78 22.14
C PRO A 496 -4.18 4.14 21.56
N PHE A 497 -3.42 4.18 20.45
CA PHE A 497 -3.00 5.43 19.83
C PHE A 497 -4.18 6.17 19.21
N LEU A 498 -5.03 5.48 18.45
CA LEU A 498 -6.25 6.09 17.89
C LEU A 498 -7.15 6.63 19.01
N HIS A 499 -7.33 5.83 20.08
CA HIS A 499 -8.17 6.22 21.20
C HIS A 499 -7.65 7.46 21.93
N LYS A 500 -6.36 7.45 22.30
CA LYS A 500 -5.73 8.55 23.05
C LYS A 500 -5.57 9.84 22.23
N SER A 501 -5.56 9.76 20.90
CA SER A 501 -5.43 10.92 20.00
C SER A 501 -6.55 11.95 20.16
N VAL A 502 -7.74 11.51 20.58
CA VAL A 502 -8.88 12.39 20.86
C VAL A 502 -8.60 13.34 22.04
N ASP A 503 -7.77 12.92 23.00
CA ASP A 503 -7.43 13.73 24.17
C ASP A 503 -6.38 14.81 23.85
N PHE A 504 -5.56 14.59 22.82
CA PHE A 504 -4.64 15.59 22.27
C PHE A 504 -5.34 16.58 21.33
N CYS A 505 -6.43 16.16 20.69
CA CYS A 505 -7.10 16.89 19.60
C CYS A 505 -8.63 16.97 19.84
N PRO A 506 -9.09 17.62 20.92
CA PRO A 506 -10.51 17.59 21.33
C PRO A 506 -11.45 18.26 20.31
N ASP A 507 -10.99 19.32 19.65
CA ASP A 507 -11.79 20.15 18.72
C ASP A 507 -11.24 20.12 17.28
N GLY A 508 -10.26 19.24 17.02
CA GLY A 508 -9.56 19.16 15.74
C GLY A 508 -9.87 17.90 14.95
N ASN A 509 -9.08 17.69 13.90
CA ASN A 509 -9.20 16.54 13.00
C ASN A 509 -8.15 15.48 13.34
N ILE A 510 -8.51 14.21 13.14
CA ILE A 510 -7.61 13.07 13.33
C ILE A 510 -7.64 12.22 12.05
N ALA A 511 -6.47 11.92 11.51
CA ALA A 511 -6.30 11.05 10.36
C ALA A 511 -5.15 10.06 10.62
N LEU A 512 -5.50 8.86 11.08
CA LEU A 512 -4.52 7.85 11.50
C LEU A 512 -4.66 6.54 10.73
N ILE A 513 -3.51 5.93 10.46
CA ILE A 513 -3.42 4.62 9.81
C ILE A 513 -3.63 3.52 10.86
N PHE A 514 -4.40 2.49 10.53
CA PHE A 514 -4.69 1.36 11.41
C PHE A 514 -4.82 0.05 10.62
N ASN A 515 -4.79 -1.11 11.30
CA ASN A 515 -4.95 -2.40 10.63
C ASN A 515 -6.38 -2.58 10.10
N ALA A 516 -6.55 -2.91 8.82
CA ALA A 516 -7.87 -3.05 8.19
C ALA A 516 -8.79 -4.05 8.90
N LYS A 517 -8.23 -5.08 9.55
CA LYS A 517 -9.01 -6.08 10.30
C LYS A 517 -9.72 -5.52 11.51
N VAL A 518 -9.37 -4.33 12.00
CA VAL A 518 -10.12 -3.66 13.06
C VAL A 518 -11.56 -3.39 12.61
N LEU A 519 -11.81 -3.19 11.31
CA LEU A 519 -13.16 -3.01 10.76
C LEU A 519 -13.95 -4.32 10.64
N THR A 520 -13.27 -5.47 10.46
CA THR A 520 -13.93 -6.73 10.09
C THR A 520 -13.82 -7.83 11.15
N ASN A 521 -12.93 -7.68 12.15
CA ASN A 521 -12.76 -8.68 13.19
C ASN A 521 -14.03 -8.82 14.03
N THR A 522 -14.51 -10.05 14.15
CA THR A 522 -15.79 -10.38 14.79
C THR A 522 -15.70 -10.58 16.29
N GLU A 523 -14.49 -10.60 16.87
CA GLU A 523 -14.30 -10.72 18.31
C GLU A 523 -14.79 -9.47 19.07
N LYS A 524 -15.38 -9.68 20.26
CA LYS A 524 -16.00 -8.62 21.06
C LYS A 524 -15.07 -7.42 21.36
N PRO A 525 -13.78 -7.61 21.68
CA PRO A 525 -12.91 -6.47 21.96
C PRO A 525 -12.70 -5.53 20.75
N PHE A 526 -12.75 -6.04 19.51
CA PHE A 526 -12.69 -5.20 18.30
C PHE A 526 -14.03 -4.52 18.02
N GLN A 527 -15.15 -5.16 18.34
CA GLN A 527 -16.48 -4.54 18.30
C GLN A 527 -16.58 -3.36 19.27
N ASN A 528 -16.01 -3.48 20.47
CA ASN A 528 -15.98 -2.39 21.45
C ASN A 528 -15.21 -1.17 20.93
N PHE A 529 -14.06 -1.41 20.30
CA PHE A 529 -13.29 -0.33 19.66
C PHE A 529 -14.07 0.34 18.52
N ARG A 530 -14.75 -0.44 17.66
CA ARG A 530 -15.60 0.12 16.60
C ARG A 530 -16.76 0.94 17.16
N LYS A 531 -17.38 0.49 18.24
CA LYS A 531 -18.44 1.25 18.93
C LYS A 531 -17.90 2.62 19.39
N TRP A 532 -16.73 2.66 20.02
CA TRP A 532 -16.08 3.91 20.36
C TRP A 532 -15.82 4.78 19.11
N LEU A 533 -15.15 4.22 18.10
CA LEU A 533 -14.76 4.96 16.90
C LEU A 533 -15.97 5.52 16.13
N LEU A 534 -17.06 4.77 15.99
CA LEU A 534 -18.17 5.09 15.08
C LEU A 534 -19.39 5.70 15.79
N ASN A 535 -19.52 5.52 17.12
CA ASN A 535 -20.66 6.00 17.88
C ASN A 535 -20.29 7.14 18.85
N GLU A 536 -19.06 7.16 19.35
CA GLU A 536 -18.57 8.21 20.27
C GLU A 536 -17.73 9.28 19.54
N ASN A 537 -17.46 9.08 18.25
CA ASN A 537 -16.76 10.04 17.40
C ASN A 537 -17.49 10.21 16.07
N TYR A 538 -17.20 11.31 15.38
CA TYR A 538 -17.69 11.55 14.03
C TYR A 538 -16.64 11.11 13.00
N VAL A 539 -16.84 9.93 12.41
CA VAL A 539 -16.04 9.45 11.26
C VAL A 539 -16.60 10.04 9.98
N GLU A 540 -15.76 10.75 9.24
CA GLU A 540 -16.09 11.32 7.94
C GLU A 540 -15.81 10.32 6.83
N LYS A 541 -14.61 9.73 6.87
CA LYS A 541 -14.05 9.00 5.75
C LYS A 541 -13.14 7.86 6.21
N VAL A 542 -13.15 6.75 5.48
CA VAL A 542 -12.25 5.62 5.68
C VAL A 542 -11.67 5.16 4.35
N TYR A 543 -10.34 5.13 4.24
CA TYR A 543 -9.66 4.44 3.14
C TYR A 543 -9.29 3.04 3.58
N ASN A 544 -9.66 2.02 2.80
CA ASN A 544 -9.22 0.64 2.96
C ASN A 544 -8.24 0.29 1.85
N LEU A 545 -6.95 0.32 2.18
CA LEU A 545 -5.85 0.07 1.25
C LEU A 545 -5.32 -1.37 1.37
N SER A 546 -6.10 -2.29 1.95
CA SER A 546 -5.68 -3.68 2.18
C SER A 546 -5.34 -4.45 0.90
N ILE A 547 -5.87 -4.04 -0.26
CA ILE A 547 -5.54 -4.61 -1.56
C ILE A 547 -4.05 -4.46 -1.91
N PHE A 548 -3.39 -3.41 -1.41
CA PHE A 548 -2.01 -3.07 -1.72
C PHE A 548 -0.99 -3.81 -0.83
N ARG A 549 -1.43 -4.80 -0.05
CA ARG A 549 -0.56 -5.66 0.75
C ARG A 549 0.28 -6.57 -0.15
N LYS A 550 1.57 -6.75 0.21
CA LYS A 550 2.51 -7.68 -0.46
C LYS A 550 2.57 -7.49 -1.98
N ILE A 551 2.60 -6.24 -2.45
CA ILE A 551 2.87 -5.96 -3.87
C ILE A 551 4.32 -6.39 -4.19
N PRO A 552 4.58 -7.05 -5.34
CA PRO A 552 5.93 -7.46 -5.73
C PRO A 552 6.92 -6.28 -5.78
N LYS A 553 8.16 -6.47 -5.32
CA LYS A 553 9.21 -5.42 -5.25
C LYS A 553 9.61 -4.83 -6.62
N ASN A 554 9.35 -5.57 -7.69
CA ASN A 554 9.59 -5.24 -9.10
C ASN A 554 8.36 -4.62 -9.79
N PHE A 555 7.27 -4.43 -9.05
CA PHE A 555 6.11 -3.67 -9.49
C PHE A 555 6.19 -2.23 -8.93
N GLY A 556 6.53 -1.27 -9.78
CA GLY A 556 6.14 0.13 -9.62
C GLY A 556 6.71 0.93 -8.43
N GLY A 557 7.97 0.74 -8.02
CA GLY A 557 8.60 1.61 -6.99
C GLY A 557 7.89 1.60 -5.62
N GLN A 558 8.41 2.36 -4.66
CA GLN A 558 8.19 2.18 -3.21
C GLN A 558 6.77 2.36 -2.64
N LEU A 559 5.76 2.76 -3.43
CA LEU A 559 4.45 3.20 -2.90
C LEU A 559 3.83 2.30 -1.82
N PHE A 560 4.03 0.99 -1.94
CA PHE A 560 3.65 0.02 -0.89
C PHE A 560 4.65 -1.14 -0.79
N THR A 561 5.89 -1.00 -1.29
CA THR A 561 6.86 -2.12 -1.36
C THR A 561 7.29 -2.67 0.00
N SER A 562 7.00 -1.92 1.07
CA SER A 562 7.21 -2.29 2.48
C SER A 562 5.91 -2.66 3.21
N ALA A 563 4.72 -2.50 2.60
CA ALA A 563 3.44 -2.76 3.25
C ALA A 563 3.18 -4.28 3.38
N VAL A 564 3.59 -4.85 4.51
CA VAL A 564 3.38 -6.27 4.84
C VAL A 564 1.97 -6.52 5.40
N GLY A 565 1.38 -5.53 6.07
CA GLY A 565 0.06 -5.59 6.69
C GLY A 565 -1.04 -4.96 5.84
N PRO A 566 -2.30 -5.42 5.98
CA PRO A 566 -3.45 -4.74 5.37
C PRO A 566 -3.81 -3.50 6.20
N ILE A 567 -3.78 -2.31 5.59
CA ILE A 567 -3.97 -1.04 6.29
C ILE A 567 -5.27 -0.33 5.86
N CYS A 568 -5.81 0.46 6.79
CA CYS A 568 -6.83 1.46 6.56
C CYS A 568 -6.37 2.82 7.10
N ILE A 569 -7.02 3.90 6.68
CA ILE A 569 -6.90 5.24 7.25
C ILE A 569 -8.28 5.66 7.72
N ALA A 570 -8.41 6.11 8.96
CA ALA A 570 -9.66 6.69 9.47
C ALA A 570 -9.49 8.21 9.63
N TYR A 571 -10.43 8.96 9.06
CA TYR A 571 -10.58 10.40 9.22
C TYR A 571 -11.76 10.66 10.13
N PHE A 572 -11.50 11.20 11.32
CA PHE A 572 -12.51 11.39 12.35
C PHE A 572 -12.19 12.56 13.27
N GLN A 573 -13.19 12.98 14.03
CA GLN A 573 -13.08 14.02 15.06
C GLN A 573 -14.01 13.65 16.22
N LYS A 574 -13.71 14.16 17.42
CA LYS A 574 -14.48 13.85 18.63
C LYS A 574 -15.94 14.28 18.50
N ASN A 575 -16.12 15.57 18.20
CA ASN A 575 -17.43 16.19 18.12
C ASN A 575 -17.85 16.29 16.65
N PRO A 576 -19.13 16.11 16.30
CA PRO A 576 -19.60 16.30 14.92
C PRO A 576 -19.32 17.72 14.41
N PRO A 577 -18.95 17.87 13.12
CA PRO A 577 -18.81 19.18 12.50
C PRO A 577 -20.18 19.85 12.34
N GLN A 578 -20.20 21.16 12.05
CA GLN A 578 -21.45 21.91 11.83
C GLN A 578 -22.35 21.30 10.75
N LYS A 579 -21.74 20.74 9.69
CA LYS A 579 -22.45 20.02 8.63
C LYS A 579 -22.16 18.53 8.75
N THR A 580 -23.17 17.77 9.15
CA THR A 580 -23.10 16.32 9.22
C THR A 580 -23.68 15.66 7.97
N PHE A 581 -23.20 14.45 7.67
CA PHE A 581 -23.74 13.60 6.61
C PHE A 581 -24.23 12.26 7.18
N ASP A 582 -25.31 11.76 6.61
CA ASP A 582 -25.91 10.46 6.99
C ASP A 582 -25.08 9.26 6.49
N THR A 583 -24.04 9.52 5.71
CA THR A 583 -23.12 8.52 5.18
C THR A 583 -21.67 8.76 5.60
N ILE A 584 -20.89 7.68 5.62
CA ILE A 584 -19.42 7.69 5.74
C ILE A 584 -18.83 7.40 4.36
N GLU A 585 -17.90 8.23 3.92
CA GLU A 585 -17.21 8.04 2.66
C GLU A 585 -16.18 6.89 2.79
N TYR A 586 -16.30 5.85 1.98
CA TYR A 586 -15.49 4.63 2.05
C TYR A 586 -14.80 4.35 0.73
N TRP A 587 -13.47 4.38 0.76
CA TRP A 587 -12.63 4.17 -0.42
C TRP A 587 -11.96 2.81 -0.32
N ALA A 588 -12.30 1.88 -1.18
CA ALA A 588 -11.73 0.53 -1.20
C ALA A 588 -11.25 0.18 -2.62
N PRO A 589 -10.11 0.75 -3.06
CA PRO A 589 -9.61 0.52 -4.41
C PRO A 589 -9.43 -0.98 -4.68
N LYS A 590 -9.83 -1.41 -5.89
CA LYS A 590 -9.61 -2.77 -6.42
C LYS A 590 -8.58 -2.78 -7.54
N THR A 591 -8.18 -1.60 -8.01
CA THR A 591 -7.31 -1.42 -9.17
C THR A 591 -5.84 -1.45 -8.75
N TYR A 592 -5.07 -2.41 -9.29
CA TYR A 592 -3.61 -2.47 -9.16
C TYR A 592 -2.88 -1.60 -10.21
N VAL A 593 -3.62 -0.93 -11.09
CA VAL A 593 -3.07 -0.13 -12.20
C VAL A 593 -2.56 1.19 -11.64
N LYS A 594 -1.24 1.34 -11.65
CA LYS A 594 -0.51 2.55 -11.29
C LYS A 594 -0.28 3.36 -12.57
N SER A 595 -0.67 4.63 -12.62
CA SER A 595 -0.01 5.58 -13.53
C SER A 595 1.38 5.78 -12.94
N ASN A 596 2.42 5.27 -13.59
CA ASN A 596 3.73 5.04 -12.96
C ASN A 596 4.74 6.18 -13.20
N LEU A 597 4.42 7.16 -14.04
CA LEU A 597 5.31 8.28 -14.34
C LEU A 597 5.24 9.39 -13.29
N ILE A 598 4.15 9.38 -12.52
CA ILE A 598 4.03 10.02 -11.23
C ILE A 598 3.80 8.89 -10.22
N ASP A 599 4.36 8.96 -9.01
CA ASP A 599 4.13 7.94 -7.99
C ASP A 599 2.65 7.94 -7.47
N GLY A 600 1.63 7.51 -8.25
CA GLY A 600 0.22 7.66 -7.85
C GLY A 600 -0.77 6.51 -8.07
N VAL A 601 -1.87 6.52 -7.31
CA VAL A 601 -2.91 5.48 -7.27
C VAL A 601 -4.13 5.91 -8.09
N LEU A 602 -4.55 5.08 -9.06
CA LEU A 602 -5.81 5.24 -9.79
C LEU A 602 -6.92 4.45 -9.10
N ILE A 603 -7.96 5.15 -8.65
CA ILE A 603 -9.13 4.59 -7.99
C ILE A 603 -10.31 4.73 -8.94
N ASP A 604 -11.07 3.66 -9.18
CA ASP A 604 -12.29 3.79 -9.96
C ASP A 604 -13.39 4.41 -9.09
N SER A 605 -14.24 5.24 -9.69
CA SER A 605 -15.41 5.79 -9.01
C SER A 605 -16.31 4.73 -8.36
N THR A 606 -16.38 3.49 -8.89
CA THR A 606 -17.14 2.37 -8.29
C THR A 606 -16.53 1.83 -6.99
N ASP A 607 -15.25 2.12 -6.74
CA ASP A 607 -14.54 1.74 -5.51
C ASP A 607 -14.74 2.77 -4.38
N ILE A 608 -15.44 3.87 -4.66
CA ILE A 608 -15.80 4.93 -3.70
C ILE A 608 -17.28 4.78 -3.35
N LYS A 609 -17.58 4.62 -2.06
CA LYS A 609 -18.93 4.36 -1.57
C LYS A 609 -19.31 5.30 -0.45
N PHE A 610 -20.60 5.57 -0.34
CA PHE A 610 -21.18 6.36 0.73
C PHE A 610 -22.02 5.43 1.61
N LEU A 611 -21.41 4.95 2.69
CA LEU A 611 -22.01 3.91 3.55
C LEU A 611 -22.96 4.53 4.57
N PRO A 612 -24.17 4.01 4.77
CA PRO A 612 -25.09 4.53 5.78
C PRO A 612 -24.47 4.51 7.19
N ARG A 613 -24.42 5.66 7.85
CA ARG A 613 -23.81 5.82 9.18
C ARG A 613 -24.46 4.91 10.22
N VAL A 614 -25.79 4.78 10.16
CA VAL A 614 -26.58 3.91 11.06
C VAL A 614 -26.14 2.46 10.97
N GLU A 615 -25.86 1.96 9.76
CA GLU A 615 -25.37 0.59 9.55
C GLU A 615 -23.92 0.45 10.02
N CYS A 616 -23.07 1.44 9.75
CA CYS A 616 -21.68 1.44 10.22
C CYS A 616 -21.57 1.42 11.76
N GLN A 617 -22.53 2.00 12.48
CA GLN A 617 -22.58 2.06 13.94
C GLN A 617 -22.95 0.72 14.61
N LEU A 618 -23.42 -0.27 13.84
CA LEU A 618 -23.68 -1.61 14.35
C LEU A 618 -22.35 -2.35 14.58
N PRO A 619 -22.02 -2.77 15.82
CA PRO A 619 -20.68 -3.31 16.11
C PRO A 619 -20.32 -4.59 15.34
N ASP A 620 -21.31 -5.37 14.93
CA ASP A 620 -21.17 -6.64 14.21
C ASP A 620 -21.44 -6.56 12.70
N THR A 621 -21.68 -5.36 12.16
CA THR A 621 -21.97 -5.11 10.74
C THR A 621 -20.94 -5.77 9.82
N LYS A 622 -21.42 -6.24 8.66
CA LYS A 622 -20.60 -6.76 7.56
C LYS A 622 -20.39 -5.73 6.45
N ILE A 623 -20.95 -4.53 6.59
CA ILE A 623 -20.94 -3.52 5.53
C ILE A 623 -19.53 -3.19 5.07
N TRP A 624 -18.54 -3.11 5.97
CA TRP A 624 -17.14 -2.83 5.61
C TRP A 624 -16.57 -3.87 4.65
N LYS A 625 -16.86 -5.15 4.89
CA LYS A 625 -16.34 -6.24 4.07
C LYS A 625 -17.09 -6.34 2.74
N ILE A 626 -18.42 -6.17 2.78
CA ILE A 626 -19.27 -6.21 1.59
C ILE A 626 -18.98 -5.00 0.70
N ALA A 627 -18.88 -3.79 1.26
CA ALA A 627 -18.55 -2.57 0.52
C ALA A 627 -17.15 -2.63 -0.10
N MET A 628 -16.21 -3.38 0.47
CA MET A 628 -14.90 -3.57 -0.15
C MET A 628 -15.00 -4.34 -1.48
N TRP A 629 -15.96 -5.26 -1.62
CA TRP A 629 -15.95 -6.28 -2.67
C TRP A 629 -17.18 -6.25 -3.58
N GLY A 630 -18.38 -6.18 -3.01
CA GLY A 630 -19.67 -6.17 -3.72
C GLY A 630 -20.23 -4.77 -3.95
N ASN A 631 -21.55 -4.61 -4.02
CA ASN A 631 -22.34 -3.38 -4.10
C ASN A 631 -23.53 -3.44 -3.10
N ILE A 632 -24.53 -2.57 -3.24
CA ILE A 632 -25.70 -2.55 -2.34
C ILE A 632 -26.58 -3.79 -2.50
N ALA A 633 -26.68 -4.35 -3.71
CA ALA A 633 -27.43 -5.58 -3.95
C ALA A 633 -26.77 -6.77 -3.23
N ASP A 634 -25.44 -6.84 -3.22
CA ASP A 634 -24.71 -7.84 -2.42
C ASP A 634 -24.99 -7.68 -0.92
N PHE A 635 -25.07 -6.44 -0.42
CA PHE A 635 -25.42 -6.19 0.98
C PHE A 635 -26.82 -6.71 1.34
N HIS A 636 -27.82 -6.47 0.48
CA HIS A 636 -29.16 -6.99 0.68
C HIS A 636 -29.21 -8.52 0.61
N LEU A 637 -28.51 -9.14 -0.34
CA LEU A 637 -28.44 -10.59 -0.47
C LEU A 637 -27.80 -11.22 0.77
N ILE A 638 -26.64 -10.72 1.21
CA ILE A 638 -25.99 -11.22 2.43
C ILE A 638 -26.89 -11.00 3.65
N SER A 639 -27.54 -9.84 3.78
CA SER A 639 -28.48 -9.58 4.87
C SER A 639 -29.68 -10.52 4.87
N LYS A 640 -30.21 -10.87 3.69
CA LYS A 640 -31.28 -11.87 3.52
C LYS A 640 -30.80 -13.25 3.96
N LEU A 641 -29.63 -13.68 3.50
CA LEU A 641 -29.04 -14.97 3.85
C LEU A 641 -28.72 -15.09 5.35
N SER A 642 -28.19 -14.03 5.98
CA SER A 642 -27.87 -14.02 7.41
C SER A 642 -29.09 -14.04 8.32
N LYS A 643 -30.30 -13.74 7.83
CA LYS A 643 -31.56 -13.84 8.58
C LYS A 643 -32.14 -15.26 8.62
N ILE A 644 -31.60 -16.18 7.83
CA ILE A 644 -32.00 -17.60 7.88
C ILE A 644 -31.58 -18.15 9.25
N HIS A 645 -32.56 -18.65 10.01
CA HIS A 645 -32.34 -19.06 11.40
C HIS A 645 -31.51 -20.34 11.49
N SER A 646 -31.72 -21.27 10.54
CA SER A 646 -30.94 -22.49 10.42
C SER A 646 -29.57 -22.19 9.80
N ASN A 647 -28.51 -22.56 10.50
CA ASN A 647 -27.12 -22.40 10.08
C ASN A 647 -26.29 -23.60 10.54
N VAL A 648 -25.03 -23.67 10.11
CA VAL A 648 -24.11 -24.76 10.49
C VAL A 648 -24.07 -24.96 12.00
N ARG A 649 -24.11 -23.89 12.80
CA ARG A 649 -24.11 -24.01 14.27
C ARG A 649 -25.39 -24.63 14.82
N SER A 650 -26.57 -24.20 14.37
CA SER A 650 -27.84 -24.74 14.85
C SER A 650 -27.98 -26.20 14.42
N PHE A 651 -27.62 -26.51 13.18
CA PHE A 651 -27.64 -27.87 12.63
C PHE A 651 -26.75 -28.84 13.43
N ILE A 652 -25.49 -28.46 13.70
CA ILE A 652 -24.57 -29.24 14.54
C ILE A 652 -25.17 -29.51 15.93
N LYS A 653 -25.84 -28.51 16.53
CA LYS A 653 -26.45 -28.64 17.85
C LYS A 653 -27.69 -29.53 17.83
N GLU A 654 -28.59 -29.33 16.86
CA GLU A 654 -29.82 -30.09 16.68
C GLU A 654 -29.52 -31.57 16.45
N ARG A 655 -28.50 -31.87 15.63
CA ARG A 655 -28.00 -33.23 15.35
C ARG A 655 -27.05 -33.79 16.42
N LYS A 656 -26.81 -33.05 17.51
CA LYS A 656 -25.93 -33.44 18.64
C LYS A 656 -24.52 -33.87 18.22
N MET A 657 -23.97 -33.22 17.20
CA MET A 657 -22.64 -33.53 16.67
C MET A 657 -21.53 -33.03 17.59
N SER A 658 -20.41 -33.76 17.61
CA SER A 658 -19.19 -33.33 18.30
C SER A 658 -18.34 -32.51 17.36
N PHE A 659 -17.87 -31.34 17.77
CA PHE A 659 -17.05 -30.48 16.90
C PHE A 659 -15.96 -29.76 17.68
N GLY A 660 -14.87 -29.42 16.99
CA GLY A 660 -13.73 -28.73 17.59
C GLY A 660 -12.52 -28.72 16.67
N VAL A 661 -11.51 -27.91 17.04
CA VAL A 661 -10.25 -27.87 16.30
C VAL A 661 -9.29 -28.98 16.74
N GLY A 662 -8.38 -29.36 15.85
CA GLY A 662 -7.37 -30.38 16.08
C GLY A 662 -6.27 -30.01 17.08
N LEU A 663 -5.17 -30.77 17.07
CA LEU A 663 -4.05 -30.63 17.99
C LEU A 663 -3.06 -29.54 17.56
N GLN A 664 -2.39 -28.92 18.51
CA GLN A 664 -1.29 -27.99 18.25
C GLN A 664 0.03 -28.63 18.71
N PRO A 665 0.98 -28.87 17.79
CA PRO A 665 2.31 -29.35 18.16
C PRO A 665 3.02 -28.41 19.14
N LEU A 666 3.99 -28.94 19.90
CA LEU A 666 4.80 -28.12 20.80
C LEU A 666 5.53 -26.99 20.03
N ASN A 667 5.53 -25.80 20.61
CA ASN A 667 6.29 -24.65 20.17
C ASN A 667 6.58 -23.76 21.40
N LYS A 668 7.41 -22.72 21.23
CA LYS A 668 7.83 -21.81 22.33
C LYS A 668 6.66 -21.16 23.08
N SER A 669 5.51 -21.01 22.43
CA SER A 669 4.31 -20.40 23.02
C SER A 669 3.33 -21.41 23.61
N THR A 670 3.64 -22.70 23.56
CA THR A 670 2.77 -23.74 24.10
C THR A 670 2.74 -23.67 25.62
N ILE A 671 1.56 -23.33 26.15
CA ILE A 671 1.26 -23.32 27.58
C ILE A 671 0.35 -24.52 27.85
N LYS A 672 0.66 -25.33 28.86
CA LYS A 672 -0.08 -26.55 29.27
C LYS A 672 -0.15 -27.64 28.17
N PRO A 673 0.98 -28.27 27.82
CA PRO A 673 0.96 -29.47 26.99
C PRO A 673 0.27 -30.63 27.72
N ILE A 674 -0.38 -31.52 26.96
CA ILE A 674 -1.09 -32.69 27.46
C ILE A 674 -0.45 -33.93 26.85
N VAL A 675 -0.21 -34.95 27.66
CA VAL A 675 0.17 -36.29 27.20
C VAL A 675 -1.10 -37.08 26.89
N ASP A 676 -1.25 -37.55 25.65
CA ASP A 676 -2.46 -38.21 25.17
C ASP A 676 -2.12 -39.37 24.20
N ASN A 677 -1.98 -40.58 24.77
CA ASN A 677 -1.57 -41.77 24.01
C ASN A 677 -2.66 -42.26 23.04
N ASP A 678 -3.93 -42.00 23.31
CA ASP A 678 -5.03 -42.45 22.43
C ASP A 678 -4.94 -41.76 21.07
N ILE A 679 -4.77 -40.44 21.07
CA ILE A 679 -4.61 -39.64 19.84
C ILE A 679 -3.25 -39.91 19.20
N SER A 680 -2.20 -40.14 20.02
CA SER A 680 -0.88 -40.52 19.52
C SER A 680 -0.97 -41.71 18.58
N ASN A 681 -1.76 -42.72 18.92
CA ASN A 681 -1.92 -43.96 18.16
C ASN A 681 -2.70 -43.82 16.84
N LEU A 682 -3.36 -42.68 16.61
CA LEU A 682 -4.06 -42.43 15.36
C LEU A 682 -3.07 -42.10 14.24
N LYS A 683 -3.47 -42.41 13.00
CA LYS A 683 -2.85 -41.81 11.82
C LYS A 683 -3.10 -40.30 11.82
N PHE A 684 -2.31 -39.57 11.06
CA PHE A 684 -2.36 -38.12 10.99
C PHE A 684 -2.52 -37.62 9.57
N ILE A 685 -3.44 -36.67 9.39
CA ILE A 685 -3.63 -35.95 8.14
C ILE A 685 -3.14 -34.51 8.26
N ARG A 686 -2.22 -34.16 7.35
CA ARG A 686 -1.77 -32.79 7.16
C ARG A 686 -2.83 -31.98 6.42
N PRO A 687 -3.09 -30.70 6.79
CA PRO A 687 -4.11 -29.90 6.11
C PRO A 687 -3.90 -29.77 4.60
N GLU A 688 -2.65 -29.76 4.14
CA GLU A 688 -2.32 -29.66 2.71
C GLU A 688 -2.78 -30.90 1.92
N ARG A 689 -2.96 -32.04 2.58
CA ARG A 689 -3.42 -33.30 1.97
C ARG A 689 -4.94 -33.49 1.98
N ILE A 690 -5.68 -32.66 2.72
CA ILE A 690 -7.15 -32.70 2.68
C ILE A 690 -7.63 -32.22 1.31
N SER A 691 -8.47 -33.02 0.67
CA SER A 691 -9.08 -32.77 -0.64
C SER A 691 -10.55 -32.39 -0.50
N LYS A 692 -11.13 -31.80 -1.55
CA LYS A 692 -12.52 -31.33 -1.53
C LYS A 692 -13.48 -32.53 -1.52
N TYR A 693 -14.60 -32.41 -0.81
CA TYR A 693 -15.66 -33.42 -0.63
C TYR A 693 -15.25 -34.69 0.12
N PHE A 694 -14.17 -35.35 -0.30
CA PHE A 694 -13.74 -36.62 0.28
C PHE A 694 -12.22 -36.74 0.27
N THR A 695 -11.66 -37.32 1.33
CA THR A 695 -10.23 -37.60 1.43
C THR A 695 -10.02 -39.07 1.78
N PRO A 696 -9.40 -39.87 0.90
CA PRO A 696 -9.14 -41.28 1.17
C PRO A 696 -8.02 -41.47 2.18
N ASP A 697 -8.08 -42.58 2.91
CA ASP A 697 -7.13 -42.95 3.97
C ASP A 697 -5.68 -43.06 3.49
N THR A 698 -5.47 -43.29 2.19
CA THR A 698 -4.15 -43.29 1.54
C THR A 698 -3.41 -41.97 1.66
N SER A 699 -4.11 -40.88 1.98
CA SER A 699 -3.52 -39.54 2.20
C SER A 699 -2.88 -39.39 3.60
N PHE A 700 -3.17 -40.30 4.52
CA PHE A 700 -2.72 -40.19 5.91
C PHE A 700 -1.24 -40.55 6.06
N SER A 701 -0.68 -40.15 7.19
CA SER A 701 0.72 -40.31 7.53
C SER A 701 0.85 -40.60 9.03
N ASP A 702 2.07 -40.83 9.52
CA ASP A 702 2.28 -40.97 10.96
C ASP A 702 2.23 -39.61 11.66
N ILE A 703 1.87 -39.61 12.95
CA ILE A 703 1.66 -38.38 13.73
C ILE A 703 2.91 -37.49 13.83
N ASN A 704 4.10 -38.07 13.74
CA ASN A 704 5.37 -37.32 13.70
C ASN A 704 5.47 -36.40 12.48
N SER A 705 4.66 -36.63 11.44
CA SER A 705 4.53 -35.70 10.32
C SER A 705 3.98 -34.32 10.74
N ALA A 706 3.39 -34.17 11.94
CA ALA A 706 3.01 -32.88 12.50
C ALA A 706 4.23 -31.99 12.85
N ILE A 707 5.42 -32.59 13.01
CA ILE A 707 6.69 -31.90 13.27
C ILE A 707 7.29 -31.45 11.93
N LYS A 708 7.12 -30.18 11.55
CA LYS A 708 7.53 -29.66 10.23
C LYS A 708 8.58 -28.55 10.31
N ASP A 709 8.40 -27.59 11.20
CA ASP A 709 9.24 -26.40 11.28
C ASP A 709 10.35 -26.53 12.34
N LYS A 710 11.42 -25.76 12.15
CA LYS A 710 12.62 -25.79 13.00
C LYS A 710 12.31 -25.51 14.48
N GLU A 711 11.34 -24.64 14.76
CA GLU A 711 11.01 -24.30 16.15
C GLU A 711 10.30 -25.46 16.84
N THR A 712 9.31 -26.06 16.19
CA THR A 712 8.63 -27.25 16.71
C THR A 712 9.59 -28.44 16.84
N ILE A 713 10.48 -28.68 15.87
CA ILE A 713 11.53 -29.71 15.99
C ILE A 713 12.37 -29.49 17.24
N ALA A 714 12.86 -28.27 17.45
CA ALA A 714 13.71 -27.94 18.61
C ALA A 714 12.97 -28.17 19.94
N GLU A 715 11.70 -27.80 20.05
CA GLU A 715 10.91 -28.02 21.26
C GLU A 715 10.67 -29.51 21.54
N TYR A 716 10.43 -30.33 20.51
CA TYR A 716 10.27 -31.78 20.70
C TYR A 716 11.59 -32.48 21.03
N LEU A 717 12.70 -32.13 20.36
CA LEU A 717 14.03 -32.64 20.70
C LEU A 717 14.39 -32.33 22.16
N LYS A 718 14.10 -31.10 22.59
CA LYS A 718 14.28 -30.67 23.97
C LYS A 718 13.38 -31.46 24.94
N TYR A 719 12.10 -31.62 24.61
CA TYR A 719 11.14 -32.33 25.46
C TYR A 719 11.54 -33.80 25.65
N TYR A 720 11.88 -34.50 24.58
CA TYR A 720 12.27 -35.92 24.61
C TYR A 720 13.76 -36.17 24.89
N LYS A 721 14.55 -35.11 25.09
CA LYS A 721 16.01 -35.17 25.32
C LYS A 721 16.74 -35.95 24.20
N LYS A 722 16.46 -35.59 22.95
CA LYS A 722 17.07 -36.18 21.74
C LYS A 722 17.90 -35.14 20.99
N ASN A 723 18.89 -35.62 20.25
CA ASN A 723 19.79 -34.75 19.48
C ASN A 723 19.43 -34.74 17.97
N ASN A 724 18.76 -35.78 17.47
CA ASN A 724 18.35 -35.89 16.08
C ASN A 724 16.83 -36.17 15.96
N ILE A 725 16.21 -35.61 14.93
CA ILE A 725 14.78 -35.80 14.63
C ILE A 725 14.44 -37.27 14.37
N PHE A 726 15.37 -38.05 13.80
CA PHE A 726 15.17 -39.48 13.54
C PHE A 726 15.13 -40.31 14.83
N ASP A 727 15.62 -39.78 15.95
CA ASP A 727 15.59 -40.45 17.27
C ASP A 727 14.30 -40.13 18.06
N LEU A 728 13.42 -39.29 17.51
CA LEU A 728 12.17 -38.92 18.19
C LEU A 728 11.21 -40.11 18.22
N PRO A 729 10.63 -40.43 19.39
CA PRO A 729 9.55 -41.41 19.44
C PRO A 729 8.30 -40.88 18.74
N GLN A 730 7.30 -41.72 18.60
CA GLN A 730 5.96 -41.28 18.22
C GLN A 730 5.46 -40.23 19.22
N ILE A 731 5.09 -39.05 18.73
CA ILE A 731 4.72 -37.94 19.61
C ILE A 731 3.40 -38.21 20.32
N ASN A 732 3.44 -38.14 21.64
CA ASN A 732 2.27 -38.28 22.50
C ASN A 732 1.98 -37.03 23.32
N VAL A 733 2.75 -35.95 23.13
CA VAL A 733 2.57 -34.68 23.84
C VAL A 733 2.25 -33.55 22.86
N PHE A 734 1.18 -32.82 23.13
CA PHE A 734 0.74 -31.67 22.32
C PHE A 734 -0.27 -30.84 23.11
N ARG A 735 -0.62 -29.65 22.61
CA ARG A 735 -1.74 -28.89 23.15
C ARG A 735 -3.03 -29.31 22.43
N ARG A 736 -4.06 -29.66 23.20
CA ARG A 736 -5.38 -30.04 22.66
C ARG A 736 -6.43 -29.01 23.10
N LEU A 737 -7.07 -28.36 22.13
CA LEU A 737 -8.13 -27.37 22.37
C LEU A 737 -9.54 -27.97 22.23
N GLY A 738 -9.71 -28.94 21.32
CA GLY A 738 -10.98 -29.68 21.13
C GLY A 738 -11.14 -30.89 22.06
N LYS A 739 -12.33 -31.50 22.05
CA LYS A 739 -12.59 -32.75 22.78
C LYS A 739 -11.92 -33.96 22.10
N LYS A 740 -11.95 -35.16 22.69
CA LYS A 740 -11.34 -36.36 22.07
C LYS A 740 -12.22 -36.92 20.94
N GLU A 741 -13.52 -36.73 21.04
CA GLU A 741 -14.54 -37.27 20.14
C GLU A 741 -14.42 -36.72 18.72
N VAL A 742 -13.81 -35.54 18.53
CA VAL A 742 -13.64 -34.90 17.22
C VAL A 742 -12.62 -35.62 16.32
N TYR A 743 -11.83 -36.54 16.87
CA TYR A 743 -10.88 -37.37 16.12
C TYR A 743 -11.44 -38.76 15.78
N LYS A 744 -12.69 -39.05 16.18
CA LYS A 744 -13.36 -40.31 15.84
C LYS A 744 -14.01 -40.23 14.47
N GLY A 745 -13.75 -41.21 13.62
CA GLY A 745 -14.45 -41.38 12.35
C GLY A 745 -15.86 -41.97 12.57
N PRO A 746 -16.82 -41.68 11.68
CA PRO A 746 -16.71 -40.78 10.53
C PRO A 746 -16.76 -39.29 10.96
N MET A 747 -16.12 -38.42 10.18
CA MET A 747 -16.04 -36.99 10.47
C MET A 747 -15.94 -36.13 9.20
N LEU A 748 -16.36 -34.88 9.32
CA LEU A 748 -16.09 -33.82 8.35
C LEU A 748 -14.91 -32.97 8.83
N LEU A 749 -13.90 -32.81 7.99
CA LEU A 749 -12.77 -31.92 8.20
C LEU A 749 -12.95 -30.65 7.37
N VAL A 750 -12.93 -29.50 8.02
CA VAL A 750 -13.05 -28.18 7.38
C VAL A 750 -11.74 -27.42 7.60
N LYS A 751 -11.05 -27.09 6.50
CA LYS A 751 -9.76 -26.41 6.59
C LYS A 751 -9.93 -24.94 6.95
N GLU A 752 -9.11 -24.44 7.86
CA GLU A 752 -8.99 -22.99 8.06
C GLU A 752 -8.35 -22.35 6.81
N GLY A 753 -7.29 -22.94 6.26
CA GLY A 753 -6.57 -22.46 5.08
C GLY A 753 -7.04 -23.09 3.76
N PHE A 754 -6.69 -22.44 2.65
CA PHE A 754 -7.23 -22.76 1.33
C PHE A 754 -6.35 -23.78 0.59
N LYS A 755 -6.94 -24.51 -0.37
CA LYS A 755 -6.22 -25.37 -1.34
C LYS A 755 -6.53 -24.84 -2.72
N ASP A 756 -5.50 -24.52 -3.52
CA ASP A 756 -5.67 -23.99 -4.87
C ASP A 756 -6.63 -22.78 -4.96
N ASN A 757 -6.56 -21.89 -3.96
CA ASN A 757 -7.45 -20.73 -3.77
C ASN A 757 -8.93 -21.05 -3.53
N GLU A 758 -9.27 -22.31 -3.23
CA GLU A 758 -10.61 -22.74 -2.87
C GLU A 758 -10.70 -23.11 -1.38
N PHE A 759 -11.85 -22.79 -0.78
CA PHE A 759 -12.25 -23.30 0.52
C PHE A 759 -12.59 -24.78 0.41
N CYS A 760 -12.29 -25.55 1.47
CA CYS A 760 -12.30 -27.00 1.36
C CYS A 760 -12.78 -27.66 2.66
N ALA A 761 -13.85 -28.44 2.51
CA ALA A 761 -14.38 -29.37 3.49
C ALA A 761 -14.32 -30.80 2.92
N SER A 762 -14.08 -31.79 3.77
CA SER A 762 -13.88 -33.18 3.35
C SER A 762 -14.44 -34.16 4.35
N LEU A 763 -15.22 -35.12 3.86
CA LEU A 763 -15.56 -36.31 4.62
C LEU A 763 -14.32 -37.21 4.77
N VAL A 764 -14.18 -37.80 5.95
CA VAL A 764 -13.20 -38.83 6.30
C VAL A 764 -13.91 -39.91 7.10
N ASN A 765 -13.79 -41.16 6.66
CA ASN A 765 -14.54 -42.27 7.23
C ASN A 765 -13.89 -42.89 8.47
N THR A 766 -12.58 -42.72 8.65
CA THR A 766 -11.82 -43.35 9.74
C THR A 766 -11.33 -42.35 10.78
N SER A 767 -10.93 -42.86 11.94
CA SER A 767 -10.40 -42.02 13.02
C SER A 767 -8.99 -41.52 12.67
N VAL A 768 -8.79 -40.20 12.70
CA VAL A 768 -7.54 -39.57 12.28
C VAL A 768 -7.25 -38.33 13.12
N ALA A 769 -5.97 -38.13 13.45
CA ALA A 769 -5.47 -36.91 14.06
C ALA A 769 -5.19 -35.83 13.01
N TYR A 770 -5.40 -34.58 13.37
CA TYR A 770 -5.19 -33.42 12.50
C TYR A 770 -4.84 -32.20 13.34
N ASN A 771 -4.31 -31.16 12.70
CA ASN A 771 -3.84 -29.98 13.42
C ASN A 771 -4.98 -28.99 13.78
N SER A 772 -4.68 -28.05 14.66
CA SER A 772 -5.59 -27.00 15.12
C SER A 772 -6.03 -26.00 14.05
N THR A 773 -5.46 -26.06 12.83
CA THR A 773 -5.93 -25.28 11.66
C THR A 773 -6.99 -26.03 10.85
N VAL A 774 -7.53 -27.10 11.39
CA VAL A 774 -8.65 -27.86 10.83
C VAL A 774 -9.72 -27.98 11.90
N LEU A 775 -10.96 -27.66 11.52
CA LEU A 775 -12.17 -27.92 12.30
C LEU A 775 -12.66 -29.31 11.96
N GLY A 776 -12.78 -30.20 12.94
CA GLY A 776 -13.46 -31.48 12.78
C GLY A 776 -14.88 -31.43 13.32
N ILE A 777 -15.79 -32.12 12.63
CA ILE A 777 -17.19 -32.32 13.02
C ILE A 777 -17.46 -33.82 12.90
N HIS A 778 -17.64 -34.50 14.03
CA HIS A 778 -17.95 -35.92 14.12
C HIS A 778 -19.46 -36.12 14.34
N SER A 779 -20.00 -37.08 13.59
CA SER A 779 -21.37 -37.58 13.70
C SER A 779 -21.39 -39.05 13.31
N GLU A 780 -22.20 -39.87 13.96
CA GLU A 780 -22.47 -41.25 13.52
C GLU A 780 -23.38 -41.28 12.26
N GLN A 781 -24.08 -40.18 11.99
CA GLN A 781 -24.95 -40.03 10.81
C GLN A 781 -24.12 -39.45 9.64
N LEU A 782 -23.65 -40.31 8.72
CA LEU A 782 -22.86 -39.88 7.56
C LEU A 782 -23.63 -38.90 6.65
N GLU A 783 -24.93 -39.11 6.49
CA GLU A 783 -25.77 -38.27 5.63
C GLU A 783 -25.68 -36.79 6.00
N ASP A 784 -25.74 -36.48 7.30
CA ASP A 784 -25.61 -35.10 7.77
C ASP A 784 -24.22 -34.51 7.48
N LEU A 785 -23.15 -35.31 7.59
CA LEU A 785 -21.79 -34.88 7.25
C LEU A 785 -21.66 -34.58 5.75
N ARG A 786 -22.31 -35.38 4.90
CA ARG A 786 -22.36 -35.17 3.44
C ARG A 786 -23.09 -33.88 3.09
N ILE A 787 -24.21 -33.58 3.76
CA ILE A 787 -24.91 -32.29 3.56
C ILE A 787 -24.02 -31.11 3.93
N LEU A 788 -23.36 -31.16 5.08
CA LEU A 788 -22.43 -30.10 5.49
C LEU A 788 -21.26 -29.97 4.51
N SER A 789 -20.70 -31.09 4.05
CA SER A 789 -19.66 -31.12 3.02
C SER A 789 -20.12 -30.43 1.74
N SER A 790 -21.29 -30.81 1.21
CA SER A 790 -21.88 -30.25 0.00
C SER A 790 -22.10 -28.74 0.13
N MET A 791 -22.68 -28.27 1.23
CA MET A 791 -22.87 -26.84 1.46
C MET A 791 -21.54 -26.09 1.55
N LEU A 792 -20.61 -26.56 2.38
CA LEU A 792 -19.35 -25.84 2.64
C LEU A 792 -18.46 -25.73 1.39
N ASN A 793 -18.60 -26.67 0.45
CA ASN A 793 -17.83 -26.71 -0.79
C ASN A 793 -18.50 -25.97 -1.98
N SER A 794 -19.68 -25.38 -1.76
CA SER A 794 -20.47 -24.67 -2.78
C SER A 794 -19.94 -23.27 -3.10
N LYS A 795 -20.32 -22.75 -4.26
CA LYS A 795 -20.06 -21.35 -4.66
C LYS A 795 -20.83 -20.37 -3.79
N LEU A 796 -22.06 -20.70 -3.39
CA LEU A 796 -22.83 -19.91 -2.44
C LEU A 796 -22.08 -19.73 -1.11
N ALA A 797 -21.50 -20.81 -0.57
CA ALA A 797 -20.69 -20.74 0.65
C ALA A 797 -19.42 -19.91 0.45
N ALA A 798 -18.72 -20.08 -0.67
CA ALA A 798 -17.55 -19.27 -1.01
C ALA A 798 -17.89 -17.77 -1.07
N TYR A 799 -18.97 -17.41 -1.76
CA TYR A 799 -19.48 -16.03 -1.84
C TYR A 799 -19.83 -15.48 -0.46
N TYR A 800 -20.66 -16.20 0.30
CA TYR A 800 -21.11 -15.75 1.63
C TYR A 800 -19.95 -15.58 2.61
N LEU A 801 -19.10 -16.60 2.77
CA LEU A 801 -17.99 -16.60 3.71
C LEU A 801 -16.95 -15.53 3.36
N LEU A 802 -16.70 -15.28 2.09
CA LEU A 802 -15.82 -14.18 1.70
C LEU A 802 -16.41 -12.82 2.11
N MET A 803 -17.69 -12.59 1.85
CA MET A 803 -18.36 -11.32 2.15
C MET A 803 -18.46 -11.01 3.66
N ILE A 804 -18.32 -12.00 4.54
CA ILE A 804 -18.44 -11.80 5.99
C ILE A 804 -17.17 -12.03 6.79
N SER A 805 -16.16 -12.70 6.21
CA SER A 805 -14.96 -13.08 6.96
C SER A 805 -14.04 -11.91 7.29
N SER A 806 -13.32 -12.06 8.39
CA SER A 806 -12.37 -11.09 8.90
C SER A 806 -11.00 -11.14 8.23
N SER A 807 -10.69 -12.19 7.46
CA SER A 807 -9.33 -12.45 6.94
C SER A 807 -9.27 -12.70 5.43
N TRP A 808 -10.18 -13.50 4.87
CA TRP A 808 -10.17 -13.81 3.45
C TRP A 808 -10.50 -12.56 2.63
N GLY A 809 -9.73 -12.27 1.57
CA GLY A 809 -9.85 -11.04 0.79
C GLY A 809 -9.37 -9.78 1.52
N ILE A 810 -8.58 -9.90 2.59
CA ILE A 810 -7.95 -8.78 3.34
C ILE A 810 -6.50 -9.10 3.67
N GLU A 811 -6.27 -10.17 4.44
CA GLU A 811 -4.95 -10.52 4.97
C GLU A 811 -4.49 -11.90 4.48
N ARG A 812 -5.20 -12.95 4.89
CA ARG A 812 -4.84 -14.35 4.67
C ARG A 812 -6.06 -15.09 4.15
N GLU A 813 -5.82 -16.00 3.23
CA GLU A 813 -6.76 -16.95 2.63
C GLU A 813 -7.14 -17.99 3.69
N ARG A 814 -7.95 -17.54 4.65
CA ARG A 814 -8.42 -18.37 5.75
C ARG A 814 -9.77 -17.95 6.26
N ILE A 815 -10.52 -18.92 6.75
CA ILE A 815 -11.82 -18.73 7.40
C ILE A 815 -11.75 -19.35 8.79
N LYS A 816 -12.15 -18.59 9.80
CA LYS A 816 -12.14 -19.06 11.19
C LYS A 816 -13.37 -19.91 11.49
N PRO A 817 -13.28 -20.90 12.40
CA PRO A 817 -14.42 -21.76 12.74
C PRO A 817 -15.68 -20.98 13.16
N ASN A 818 -15.53 -19.88 13.90
CA ASN A 818 -16.66 -19.04 14.30
C ASN A 818 -17.38 -18.37 13.11
N GLU A 819 -16.71 -18.20 11.98
CA GLU A 819 -17.30 -17.68 10.73
C GLU A 819 -18.01 -18.81 9.98
N VAL A 820 -17.42 -20.02 9.91
CA VAL A 820 -18.04 -21.23 9.33
C VAL A 820 -19.39 -21.53 9.97
N TYR A 821 -19.48 -21.41 11.30
CA TYR A 821 -20.70 -21.66 12.05
C TYR A 821 -21.88 -20.74 11.66
N THR A 822 -21.61 -19.59 11.03
CA THR A 822 -22.65 -18.63 10.61
C THR A 822 -23.19 -18.87 9.22
N LEU A 823 -22.65 -19.85 8.49
CA LEU A 823 -23.12 -20.19 7.15
C LEU A 823 -24.56 -20.73 7.25
N PRO A 824 -25.53 -20.15 6.54
CA PRO A 824 -26.92 -20.58 6.60
C PRO A 824 -27.12 -21.96 5.96
N LEU A 825 -28.17 -22.67 6.39
CA LEU A 825 -28.57 -23.98 5.85
C LEU A 825 -30.07 -24.00 5.63
N GLN A 826 -30.49 -24.28 4.40
CA GLN A 826 -31.90 -24.36 4.01
C GLN A 826 -32.08 -25.46 2.97
N PHE A 827 -32.61 -26.61 3.41
CA PHE A 827 -32.82 -27.79 2.58
C PHE A 827 -34.17 -28.44 2.90
N SER A 828 -34.92 -28.81 1.87
CA SER A 828 -36.07 -29.71 2.02
C SER A 828 -35.60 -31.16 2.20
N GLU A 829 -36.50 -32.06 2.60
CA GLU A 829 -36.17 -33.50 2.68
C GLU A 829 -35.76 -34.09 1.32
N SER A 830 -36.35 -33.60 0.22
CA SER A 830 -35.94 -34.02 -1.12
C SER A 830 -34.54 -33.51 -1.47
N ASP A 831 -34.24 -32.24 -1.18
CA ASP A 831 -32.89 -31.71 -1.42
C ASP A 831 -31.85 -32.49 -0.60
N PHE A 832 -32.19 -32.86 0.63
CA PHE A 832 -31.33 -33.66 1.49
C PHE A 832 -30.96 -35.01 0.85
N LYS A 833 -31.96 -35.76 0.34
CA LYS A 833 -31.73 -37.04 -0.32
C LYS A 833 -30.88 -36.89 -1.59
N ASP A 834 -31.19 -35.91 -2.43
CA ASP A 834 -30.47 -35.67 -3.68
C ASP A 834 -29.01 -35.30 -3.42
N LEU A 835 -28.76 -34.43 -2.44
CA LEU A 835 -27.40 -34.01 -2.07
C LEU A 835 -26.57 -35.15 -1.46
N VAL A 836 -27.18 -36.01 -0.66
CA VAL A 836 -26.51 -37.21 -0.12
C VAL A 836 -26.12 -38.14 -1.27
N SER A 837 -27.04 -38.43 -2.19
CA SER A 837 -26.76 -39.33 -3.33
C SER A 837 -25.66 -38.79 -4.24
N LEU A 838 -25.67 -37.50 -4.56
CA LEU A 838 -24.62 -36.88 -5.38
C LEU A 838 -23.27 -36.89 -4.65
N HIS A 839 -23.26 -36.66 -3.33
CA HIS A 839 -22.01 -36.74 -2.56
C HIS A 839 -21.44 -38.16 -2.54
N GLU A 840 -22.29 -39.19 -2.40
CA GLU A 840 -21.88 -40.59 -2.49
C GLU A 840 -21.24 -40.91 -3.84
N GLN A 841 -21.81 -40.41 -4.95
CA GLN A 841 -21.20 -40.59 -6.28
C GLN A 841 -19.81 -39.93 -6.39
N ILE A 842 -19.60 -38.78 -5.74
CA ILE A 842 -18.28 -38.14 -5.66
C ILE A 842 -17.31 -39.03 -4.87
N GLU A 843 -17.74 -39.58 -3.73
CA GLU A 843 -16.94 -40.52 -2.92
C GLU A 843 -16.54 -41.75 -3.75
N ASP A 844 -17.51 -42.37 -4.43
CA ASP A 844 -17.29 -43.56 -5.26
C ASP A 844 -16.34 -43.29 -6.42
N THR A 845 -16.47 -42.12 -7.07
CA THR A 845 -15.59 -41.71 -8.16
C THR A 845 -14.15 -41.55 -7.68
N ILE A 846 -13.94 -40.88 -6.54
CA ILE A 846 -12.61 -40.66 -5.96
C ILE A 846 -12.00 -41.98 -5.46
N ASN A 847 -12.80 -42.85 -4.85
CA ASN A 847 -12.34 -44.17 -4.38
C ASN A 847 -11.98 -45.11 -5.54
N SER A 848 -12.73 -45.06 -6.64
CA SER A 848 -12.53 -45.95 -7.79
C SER A 848 -11.28 -45.60 -8.61
N ASN A 849 -10.87 -44.33 -8.62
CA ASN A 849 -9.66 -43.89 -9.29
C ASN A 849 -8.94 -42.78 -8.51
N PRO A 850 -7.87 -43.11 -7.76
CA PRO A 850 -7.10 -42.13 -7.00
C PRO A 850 -6.45 -41.00 -7.82
N LEU A 851 -6.40 -41.13 -9.16
CA LEU A 851 -5.95 -40.05 -10.06
C LEU A 851 -7.04 -39.00 -10.30
N ILE A 852 -8.32 -39.34 -10.07
CA ILE A 852 -9.42 -38.39 -10.14
C ILE A 852 -9.45 -37.60 -8.83
N ILE A 853 -9.03 -36.34 -8.93
CA ILE A 853 -8.94 -35.43 -7.78
C ILE A 853 -10.25 -34.63 -7.62
N ARG A 854 -11.13 -34.63 -8.63
CA ARG A 854 -12.36 -33.82 -8.67
C ARG A 854 -13.42 -34.37 -9.61
N ASP A 855 -14.67 -34.43 -9.14
CA ASP A 855 -15.85 -34.76 -9.94
C ASP A 855 -16.67 -33.49 -10.23
N VAL A 856 -16.28 -32.81 -11.31
CA VAL A 856 -16.80 -31.48 -11.65
C VAL A 856 -18.30 -31.50 -11.99
N ASP A 857 -18.82 -32.61 -12.50
CA ASP A 857 -20.22 -32.65 -12.95
C ASP A 857 -21.17 -32.86 -11.78
N ASN A 858 -20.83 -33.73 -10.82
CA ASN A 858 -21.61 -33.83 -9.59
C ASN A 858 -21.48 -32.58 -8.72
N GLU A 859 -20.32 -31.91 -8.70
CA GLU A 859 -20.18 -30.57 -8.08
C GLU A 859 -21.16 -29.55 -8.66
N LYS A 860 -21.34 -29.50 -9.99
CA LYS A 860 -22.32 -28.60 -10.63
C LYS A 860 -23.76 -28.96 -10.26
N ASN A 861 -24.08 -30.24 -10.14
CA ASN A 861 -25.43 -30.68 -9.77
C ASN A 861 -25.75 -30.35 -8.31
N ILE A 862 -24.79 -30.54 -7.40
CA ILE A 862 -24.88 -30.08 -6.00
C ILE A 862 -25.13 -28.57 -5.95
N GLU A 863 -24.36 -27.78 -6.70
CA GLU A 863 -24.54 -26.33 -6.74
C GLU A 863 -25.96 -25.92 -7.18
N LYS A 864 -26.51 -26.56 -8.22
CA LYS A 864 -27.88 -26.29 -8.69
C LYS A 864 -28.92 -26.52 -7.60
N ILE A 865 -28.80 -27.62 -6.84
CA ILE A 865 -29.72 -27.94 -5.75
C ILE A 865 -29.59 -26.88 -4.63
N ILE A 866 -28.36 -26.52 -4.26
CA ILE A 866 -28.10 -25.49 -3.25
C ILE A 866 -28.71 -24.15 -3.67
N LEU A 867 -28.46 -23.66 -4.88
CA LEU A 867 -29.02 -22.37 -5.32
C LEU A 867 -30.56 -22.39 -5.33
N ARG A 868 -31.17 -23.52 -5.72
CA ARG A 868 -32.64 -23.72 -5.68
C ARG A 868 -33.18 -23.71 -4.25
N SER A 869 -32.52 -24.38 -3.31
CA SER A 869 -33.03 -24.58 -1.95
C SER A 869 -33.08 -23.27 -1.14
N PHE A 870 -32.23 -22.31 -1.49
CA PHE A 870 -32.23 -20.95 -0.93
C PHE A 870 -33.24 -19.99 -1.61
N HIS A 871 -33.99 -20.46 -2.60
CA HIS A 871 -34.94 -19.65 -3.39
C HIS A 871 -34.30 -18.36 -3.92
N LEU A 872 -33.09 -18.50 -4.47
CA LEU A 872 -32.35 -17.40 -5.06
C LEU A 872 -32.96 -17.03 -6.41
N SER A 873 -33.14 -15.73 -6.62
CA SER A 873 -33.59 -15.20 -7.90
C SER A 873 -32.48 -15.30 -8.94
N GLN A 874 -32.82 -15.17 -10.23
CA GLN A 874 -31.81 -15.09 -11.29
C GLN A 874 -30.84 -13.93 -11.06
N ARG A 875 -31.32 -12.83 -10.48
CA ARG A 875 -30.52 -11.67 -10.08
C ARG A 875 -29.48 -12.05 -9.02
N ASP A 876 -29.90 -12.76 -7.95
CA ASP A 876 -29.00 -13.23 -6.89
C ASP A 876 -27.91 -14.16 -7.44
N ILE A 877 -28.28 -15.06 -8.36
CA ILE A 877 -27.33 -15.99 -9.00
C ILE A 877 -26.31 -15.22 -9.83
N CYS A 878 -26.74 -14.22 -10.62
CA CYS A 878 -25.82 -13.39 -11.41
C CYS A 878 -24.83 -12.62 -10.53
N LEU A 879 -25.27 -12.09 -9.39
CA LEU A 879 -24.39 -11.43 -8.40
C LEU A 879 -23.30 -12.39 -7.91
N ILE A 880 -23.69 -13.59 -7.47
CA ILE A 880 -22.76 -14.61 -6.96
C ILE A 880 -21.74 -15.02 -8.03
N GLU A 881 -22.21 -15.33 -9.25
CA GLU A 881 -21.36 -15.77 -10.34
C GLU A 881 -20.37 -14.69 -10.78
N ASP A 882 -20.86 -13.48 -11.07
CA ASP A 882 -20.01 -12.38 -11.54
C ASP A 882 -19.00 -11.98 -10.47
N PHE A 883 -19.40 -12.02 -9.19
CA PHE A 883 -18.51 -11.78 -8.07
C PHE A 883 -17.33 -12.75 -8.04
N LEU A 884 -17.60 -14.06 -8.13
CA LEU A 884 -16.57 -15.10 -8.11
C LEU A 884 -15.70 -15.09 -9.37
N CYS A 885 -16.26 -14.71 -10.53
CA CYS A 885 -15.52 -14.65 -11.78
C CYS A 885 -14.65 -13.39 -11.94
N GLN A 886 -15.06 -12.26 -11.36
CA GLN A 886 -14.38 -10.97 -11.56
C GLN A 886 -13.64 -10.53 -10.29
N SER A 887 -14.36 -10.28 -9.20
CA SER A 887 -13.78 -9.70 -7.98
C SER A 887 -12.75 -10.61 -7.32
N ILE A 888 -13.03 -11.91 -7.28
CA ILE A 888 -12.11 -12.90 -6.71
C ILE A 888 -10.91 -13.14 -7.61
N ASP A 889 -11.11 -13.10 -8.93
CA ASP A 889 -10.03 -13.17 -9.88
C ASP A 889 -9.09 -11.95 -9.76
N ILE A 890 -9.62 -10.73 -9.53
CA ILE A 890 -8.82 -9.53 -9.21
C ILE A 890 -7.98 -9.77 -7.95
N PHE A 891 -8.56 -10.32 -6.89
CA PHE A 891 -7.83 -10.57 -5.64
C PHE A 891 -6.66 -11.55 -5.84
N TYR A 892 -6.89 -12.65 -6.53
CA TYR A 892 -5.88 -13.71 -6.68
C TYR A 892 -4.89 -13.48 -7.82
N LYS A 893 -5.36 -12.99 -8.98
CA LYS A 893 -4.54 -12.79 -10.18
C LYS A 893 -4.04 -11.36 -10.35
N LYS A 894 -4.53 -10.41 -9.54
CA LYS A 894 -4.09 -9.01 -9.54
C LYS A 894 -4.13 -8.42 -10.95
N GLU A 895 -3.07 -7.77 -11.41
CA GLU A 895 -2.97 -7.17 -12.75
C GLU A 895 -3.20 -8.17 -13.90
N LYS A 896 -3.02 -9.48 -13.66
CA LYS A 896 -3.26 -10.54 -14.66
C LYS A 896 -4.72 -11.00 -14.70
N SER A 897 -5.59 -10.38 -13.90
CA SER A 897 -7.00 -10.75 -13.84
C SER A 897 -7.70 -10.57 -15.19
N ILE A 898 -8.64 -11.47 -15.47
CA ILE A 898 -9.50 -11.35 -16.66
C ILE A 898 -10.36 -10.09 -16.62
N ALA A 899 -10.60 -9.54 -15.42
CA ALA A 899 -11.44 -8.38 -15.17
C ALA A 899 -10.91 -7.09 -15.81
N PHE A 900 -9.58 -7.00 -15.99
CA PHE A 900 -8.90 -5.87 -16.65
C PHE A 900 -8.77 -6.04 -18.16
N ARG A 901 -9.16 -7.20 -18.71
CA ARG A 901 -9.18 -7.41 -20.16
C ARG A 901 -10.34 -6.63 -20.77
N ARG A 902 -10.23 -6.35 -22.07
CA ARG A 902 -11.33 -5.76 -22.86
C ARG A 902 -12.60 -6.59 -22.79
N VAL A 903 -13.74 -5.92 -22.87
CA VAL A 903 -15.03 -6.61 -23.01
C VAL A 903 -15.15 -7.17 -24.44
N SER A 904 -15.71 -8.37 -24.58
CA SER A 904 -16.12 -8.87 -25.90
C SER A 904 -17.51 -8.35 -26.28
N SER A 905 -17.86 -8.38 -27.57
CA SER A 905 -19.22 -8.07 -28.03
C SER A 905 -20.28 -8.95 -27.34
N ASP A 906 -20.00 -10.24 -27.13
CA ASP A 906 -20.92 -11.16 -26.43
C ASP A 906 -21.13 -10.76 -24.97
N GLU A 907 -20.07 -10.38 -24.26
CA GLU A 907 -20.15 -9.93 -22.87
C GLU A 907 -20.91 -8.59 -22.77
N ASN A 908 -20.66 -7.67 -23.70
CA ASN A 908 -21.37 -6.40 -23.79
C ASN A 908 -22.87 -6.61 -24.07
N MET A 909 -23.20 -7.59 -24.91
CA MET A 909 -24.59 -8.00 -25.18
C MET A 909 -25.25 -8.62 -23.94
N ILE A 910 -24.52 -9.41 -23.13
CA ILE A 910 -25.02 -9.96 -21.87
C ILE A 910 -25.33 -8.83 -20.87
N TYR A 911 -24.43 -7.86 -20.73
CA TYR A 911 -24.66 -6.65 -19.93
C TYR A 911 -25.92 -5.91 -20.40
N ALA A 912 -26.01 -5.63 -21.70
CA ALA A 912 -27.13 -4.89 -22.28
C ALA A 912 -28.46 -5.63 -22.10
N LYS A 913 -28.50 -6.96 -22.22
CA LYS A 913 -29.71 -7.76 -21.96
C LYS A 913 -30.20 -7.61 -20.52
N MET A 914 -29.28 -7.69 -19.55
CA MET A 914 -29.62 -7.52 -18.13
C MET A 914 -30.12 -6.09 -17.84
N LEU A 915 -29.42 -5.07 -18.36
CA LEU A 915 -29.82 -3.67 -18.20
C LEU A 915 -31.19 -3.39 -18.84
N HIS A 916 -31.41 -3.91 -20.05
CA HIS A 916 -32.66 -3.80 -20.80
C HIS A 916 -33.84 -4.43 -20.04
N GLN A 917 -33.59 -5.57 -19.39
CA GLN A 917 -34.59 -6.23 -18.56
C GLN A 917 -34.91 -5.42 -17.31
N GLU A 918 -33.91 -5.09 -16.48
CA GLU A 918 -34.12 -4.37 -15.20
C GLU A 918 -34.86 -3.04 -15.40
N LEU A 919 -34.49 -2.26 -16.42
CA LEU A 919 -35.16 -0.99 -16.71
C LEU A 919 -36.61 -1.17 -17.19
N ASN A 920 -36.89 -2.12 -18.09
CA ASN A 920 -38.27 -2.31 -18.57
C ASN A 920 -39.17 -3.01 -17.57
N ASP A 921 -38.62 -3.81 -16.66
CA ASP A 921 -39.38 -4.40 -15.55
C ASP A 921 -39.86 -3.29 -14.61
N PHE A 922 -38.99 -2.30 -14.32
CA PHE A 922 -39.37 -1.10 -13.58
C PHE A 922 -40.40 -0.23 -14.32
N TYR A 923 -40.18 0.04 -15.62
CA TYR A 923 -41.12 0.79 -16.48
C TYR A 923 -42.23 -0.07 -17.08
N SER A 924 -42.60 -1.19 -16.46
CA SER A 924 -43.57 -2.13 -17.03
C SER A 924 -44.95 -1.48 -17.22
N GLU A 925 -45.39 -0.70 -16.23
CA GLU A 925 -46.67 0.04 -16.23
C GLU A 925 -46.61 1.41 -16.93
N ALA A 926 -45.42 1.87 -17.33
CA ALA A 926 -45.26 3.13 -18.06
C ALA A 926 -45.49 2.96 -19.57
N ASN A 927 -46.01 4.03 -20.20
CA ASN A 927 -46.17 4.10 -21.66
C ASN A 927 -44.83 4.14 -22.41
N HIS A 928 -43.75 4.53 -21.74
CA HIS A 928 -42.41 4.56 -22.30
C HIS A 928 -41.66 3.25 -22.00
N LYS A 929 -40.94 2.75 -23.01
CA LYS A 929 -40.06 1.58 -22.97
C LYS A 929 -38.63 2.01 -23.24
N VAL A 930 -37.68 1.32 -22.63
CA VAL A 930 -36.25 1.57 -22.80
C VAL A 930 -35.69 0.58 -23.81
N ASN A 931 -35.08 1.07 -24.88
CA ASN A 931 -34.36 0.27 -25.88
C ASN A 931 -32.86 0.52 -25.76
N ILE A 932 -32.03 -0.46 -26.15
CA ILE A 932 -30.57 -0.36 -25.98
C ILE A 932 -29.84 -0.54 -27.30
N THR A 933 -28.88 0.33 -27.57
CA THR A 933 -27.88 0.17 -28.64
C THR A 933 -26.51 -0.06 -28.01
N VAL A 934 -25.84 -1.13 -28.45
CA VAL A 934 -24.46 -1.47 -28.05
C VAL A 934 -23.51 -1.08 -29.18
N TYR A 935 -22.41 -0.40 -28.86
CA TYR A 935 -21.37 -0.08 -29.85
C TYR A 935 -20.22 -1.09 -29.76
N ASP A 936 -19.84 -1.69 -30.89
CA ASP A 936 -18.73 -2.64 -30.99
C ASP A 936 -17.41 -1.87 -31.09
N VAL A 937 -16.79 -1.65 -29.93
CA VAL A 937 -15.54 -0.88 -29.79
C VAL A 937 -14.31 -1.69 -30.22
N GLN A 938 -13.37 -1.02 -30.88
CA GLN A 938 -12.17 -1.66 -31.42
C GLN A 938 -11.13 -1.98 -30.34
N ARG A 939 -10.13 -2.80 -30.70
CA ARG A 939 -9.03 -3.21 -29.79
C ARG A 939 -8.34 -2.04 -29.08
N HIS A 940 -8.27 -0.88 -29.75
CA HIS A 940 -7.50 0.28 -29.33
C HIS A 940 -8.36 1.37 -28.66
N ASP A 941 -9.65 1.12 -28.42
CA ASP A 941 -10.55 2.11 -27.81
C ASP A 941 -10.52 1.99 -26.27
N PRO A 942 -10.18 3.07 -25.54
CA PRO A 942 -10.03 3.05 -24.08
C PRO A 942 -11.37 2.98 -23.35
N LEU A 943 -12.44 3.47 -23.97
CA LEU A 943 -13.80 3.51 -23.43
C LEU A 943 -14.74 2.65 -24.28
N ASN A 944 -15.80 2.17 -23.65
CA ASN A 944 -16.90 1.46 -24.26
C ASN A 944 -18.23 2.22 -24.03
N LEU A 945 -19.20 2.03 -24.92
CA LEU A 945 -20.43 2.82 -25.01
C LEU A 945 -21.66 1.92 -25.16
N VAL A 946 -22.65 2.16 -24.30
CA VAL A 946 -24.03 1.65 -24.43
C VAL A 946 -25.00 2.82 -24.37
N VAL A 947 -25.97 2.87 -25.29
CA VAL A 947 -26.95 3.97 -25.38
C VAL A 947 -28.34 3.44 -25.09
N LEU A 948 -29.03 4.09 -24.16
CA LEU A 948 -30.44 3.87 -23.85
C LEU A 948 -31.29 4.84 -24.67
N HIS A 949 -32.42 4.36 -25.18
CA HIS A 949 -33.41 5.13 -25.95
C HIS A 949 -34.79 4.96 -25.33
N PHE A 950 -35.46 6.06 -25.01
CA PHE A 950 -36.81 6.05 -24.48
C PHE A 950 -37.82 6.19 -25.63
N CYS A 951 -38.67 5.19 -25.83
CA CYS A 951 -39.62 5.14 -26.94
C CYS A 951 -40.95 4.49 -26.49
N ASN A 952 -42.02 4.61 -27.28
CA ASN A 952 -43.33 4.02 -26.94
C ASN A 952 -43.43 2.50 -27.18
N ALA A 953 -42.40 1.90 -27.79
CA ALA A 953 -42.40 0.48 -28.13
C ALA A 953 -41.05 -0.16 -27.79
N LYS A 954 -41.10 -1.40 -27.28
CA LYS A 954 -39.93 -2.24 -27.01
C LYS A 954 -39.39 -2.81 -28.32
N LYS A 955 -38.08 -2.70 -28.52
CA LYS A 955 -37.32 -3.13 -29.71
C LYS A 955 -36.21 -4.10 -29.28
N PRO A 956 -35.68 -4.93 -30.20
CA PRO A 956 -34.48 -5.71 -29.93
C PRO A 956 -33.27 -4.80 -29.69
N ILE A 957 -32.26 -5.33 -29.00
CA ILE A 957 -30.98 -4.65 -28.78
C ILE A 957 -30.27 -4.52 -30.12
N ASP A 958 -29.87 -3.31 -30.47
CA ASP A 958 -29.14 -3.01 -31.70
C ASP A 958 -27.63 -3.03 -31.46
N VAL A 959 -26.84 -3.42 -32.47
CA VAL A 959 -25.37 -3.45 -32.40
C VAL A 959 -24.80 -2.64 -33.56
N LYS A 960 -24.00 -1.62 -33.25
CA LYS A 960 -23.42 -0.70 -34.25
C LYS A 960 -21.89 -0.67 -34.18
N PRO A 961 -21.18 -0.47 -35.30
CA PRO A 961 -19.74 -0.25 -35.28
C PRO A 961 -19.39 1.12 -34.66
N THR A 962 -18.21 1.22 -34.05
CA THR A 962 -17.74 2.45 -33.37
C THR A 962 -16.89 3.37 -34.27
N ASN A 963 -16.83 3.10 -35.58
CA ASN A 963 -15.85 3.72 -36.48
C ASN A 963 -15.87 5.26 -36.46
N GLU A 964 -17.05 5.88 -36.33
CA GLU A 964 -17.21 7.35 -36.28
C GLU A 964 -17.05 7.93 -34.86
N LEU A 965 -17.08 7.10 -33.82
CA LEU A 965 -17.03 7.51 -32.41
C LEU A 965 -15.68 7.22 -31.73
N SER A 966 -14.80 6.43 -32.35
CA SER A 966 -13.50 6.05 -31.76
C SER A 966 -12.63 7.26 -31.40
N SER A 967 -12.55 8.27 -32.28
CA SER A 967 -11.80 9.50 -32.00
C SER A 967 -12.38 10.28 -30.81
N LEU A 968 -13.70 10.37 -30.72
CA LEU A 968 -14.40 11.04 -29.62
C LEU A 968 -14.23 10.29 -28.30
N LEU A 969 -14.27 8.95 -28.30
CA LEU A 969 -14.03 8.14 -27.10
C LEU A 969 -12.59 8.31 -26.59
N LYS A 970 -11.60 8.39 -27.49
CA LYS A 970 -10.21 8.69 -27.12
C LYS A 970 -10.06 10.11 -26.56
N GLU A 971 -10.83 11.07 -27.06
CA GLU A 971 -10.85 12.42 -26.51
C GLU A 971 -11.51 12.48 -25.13
N LEU A 972 -12.66 11.83 -24.96
CA LEU A 972 -13.38 11.74 -23.68
C LEU A 972 -12.56 11.04 -22.59
N ASP A 973 -11.74 10.05 -22.94
CA ASP A 973 -10.89 9.37 -21.96
C ASP A 973 -9.91 10.32 -21.27
N LYS A 974 -9.46 11.38 -21.96
CA LYS A 974 -8.60 12.43 -21.35
C LYS A 974 -9.29 13.15 -20.19
N TYR A 975 -10.62 13.17 -20.17
CA TYR A 975 -11.42 13.77 -19.11
C TYR A 975 -11.93 12.74 -18.09
N SER A 976 -11.68 11.43 -18.32
CA SER A 976 -12.15 10.36 -17.44
C SER A 976 -11.36 10.37 -16.14
N ILE A 977 -10.11 10.82 -16.17
CA ILE A 977 -9.22 10.86 -15.02
C ILE A 977 -9.32 12.24 -14.35
N GLN A 978 -9.77 12.26 -13.09
CA GLN A 978 -9.70 13.45 -12.24
C GLN A 978 -8.63 13.29 -11.17
N GLU A 979 -7.70 14.23 -11.08
CA GLU A 979 -6.81 14.33 -9.92
C GLU A 979 -7.61 14.79 -8.69
N LYS A 980 -7.56 13.99 -7.62
CA LYS A 980 -8.18 14.31 -6.32
C LYS A 980 -7.18 14.83 -5.30
N GLY A 981 -5.91 14.53 -5.51
CA GLY A 981 -4.79 15.02 -4.74
C GLY A 981 -3.52 14.57 -5.42
N LYS A 982 -2.39 15.11 -4.97
CA LYS A 982 -1.07 14.75 -5.45
C LYS A 982 -0.95 13.22 -5.42
N ASN A 983 -0.75 12.60 -6.59
CA ASN A 983 -0.60 11.16 -6.74
C ASN A 983 -1.87 10.31 -6.46
N LEU A 984 -3.05 10.92 -6.46
CA LEU A 984 -4.32 10.21 -6.31
C LEU A 984 -5.28 10.62 -7.42
N TYR A 985 -5.60 9.66 -8.28
CA TYR A 985 -6.48 9.87 -9.42
C TYR A 985 -7.77 9.07 -9.23
N VAL A 986 -8.89 9.67 -9.62
CA VAL A 986 -10.17 8.98 -9.72
C VAL A 986 -10.56 8.87 -11.17
N GLN A 987 -10.69 7.63 -11.67
CA GLN A 987 -11.29 7.38 -12.96
C GLN A 987 -12.82 7.44 -12.82
N LYS A 988 -13.42 8.40 -13.52
CA LYS A 988 -14.86 8.60 -13.61
C LYS A 988 -15.43 7.82 -14.77
N GLN A 989 -16.67 7.40 -14.59
CA GLN A 989 -17.55 6.95 -15.66
C GLN A 989 -18.42 8.14 -16.09
N PHE A 990 -18.73 8.23 -17.38
CA PHE A 990 -19.60 9.28 -17.88
C PHE A 990 -21.01 8.75 -18.10
N ARG A 991 -21.98 9.58 -17.72
CA ARG A 991 -23.36 9.46 -18.14
C ARG A 991 -23.76 10.78 -18.79
N TYR A 992 -24.18 10.72 -20.04
CA TYR A 992 -24.64 11.90 -20.77
C TYR A 992 -26.12 11.76 -21.10
N TYR A 993 -26.88 12.79 -20.79
CA TYR A 993 -28.34 12.85 -20.94
C TYR A 993 -28.68 13.76 -22.12
N ASP A 994 -29.37 13.23 -23.12
CA ASP A 994 -29.81 13.98 -24.31
C ASP A 994 -31.27 13.65 -24.61
N LYS A 995 -32.20 14.53 -24.22
CA LYS A 995 -33.65 14.42 -24.46
C LYS A 995 -34.22 13.02 -24.22
N ASP A 996 -34.26 12.17 -25.25
CA ASP A 996 -34.80 10.80 -25.27
C ASP A 996 -33.72 9.70 -25.18
N LYS A 997 -32.47 10.07 -24.90
CA LYS A 997 -31.31 9.17 -24.85
C LYS A 997 -30.46 9.37 -23.61
N ILE A 998 -29.87 8.27 -23.15
CA ILE A 998 -28.83 8.27 -22.12
C ILE A 998 -27.64 7.47 -22.63
N TYR A 999 -26.45 8.07 -22.60
CA TYR A 999 -25.21 7.46 -23.02
C TYR A 999 -24.44 7.00 -21.78
N LEU A 1000 -24.19 5.69 -21.67
CA LEU A 1000 -23.37 5.09 -20.63
C LEU A 1000 -21.98 4.84 -21.20
N ILE A 1001 -20.99 5.59 -20.72
CA ILE A 1001 -19.62 5.53 -21.22
C ILE A 1001 -18.69 5.17 -20.06
N LYS A 1002 -18.02 4.02 -20.17
CA LYS A 1002 -17.17 3.46 -19.11
C LYS A 1002 -15.88 2.91 -19.70
N PRO A 1003 -14.83 2.66 -18.89
CA PRO A 1003 -13.63 2.01 -19.39
C PRO A 1003 -13.94 0.68 -20.07
N ASN A 1004 -13.23 0.38 -21.15
CA ASN A 1004 -13.37 -0.86 -21.92
C ASN A 1004 -12.70 -2.04 -21.19
N GLN A 1005 -13.24 -2.40 -20.01
CA GLN A 1005 -12.73 -3.48 -19.16
C GLN A 1005 -13.89 -4.34 -18.65
N LYS A 1006 -13.77 -5.67 -18.69
CA LYS A 1006 -14.85 -6.62 -18.37
C LYS A 1006 -15.56 -6.33 -17.05
N ARG A 1007 -14.82 -5.90 -16.02
CA ARG A 1007 -15.38 -5.58 -14.69
C ARG A 1007 -16.49 -4.51 -14.68
N PHE A 1008 -16.54 -3.64 -15.68
CA PHE A 1008 -17.54 -2.57 -15.78
C PHE A 1008 -18.76 -2.95 -16.63
N TRP A 1009 -18.75 -4.14 -17.23
CA TRP A 1009 -19.75 -4.59 -18.20
C TRP A 1009 -20.23 -6.01 -17.85
N THR A 1010 -20.49 -6.26 -16.56
CA THR A 1010 -21.01 -7.53 -16.03
C THR A 1010 -22.53 -7.47 -15.82
N ARG A 1011 -23.19 -8.61 -15.62
CA ARG A 1011 -24.63 -8.64 -15.28
C ARG A 1011 -24.87 -7.92 -13.95
N SER A 1012 -24.00 -8.13 -12.96
CA SER A 1012 -24.04 -7.44 -11.67
C SER A 1012 -23.90 -5.92 -11.79
N GLN A 1013 -23.04 -5.43 -12.71
CA GLN A 1013 -22.88 -3.99 -12.95
C GLN A 1013 -24.10 -3.41 -13.69
N ALA A 1014 -24.71 -4.17 -14.61
CA ALA A 1014 -25.96 -3.77 -15.27
C ALA A 1014 -27.10 -3.55 -14.26
N ILE A 1015 -27.22 -4.43 -13.26
CA ILE A 1015 -28.20 -4.30 -12.16
C ILE A 1015 -27.95 -3.02 -11.36
N ASP A 1016 -26.68 -2.75 -11.02
CA ASP A 1016 -26.28 -1.55 -10.26
C ASP A 1016 -26.53 -0.26 -11.06
N ASP A 1017 -26.21 -0.26 -12.36
CA ASP A 1017 -26.50 0.85 -13.26
C ASP A 1017 -27.99 1.11 -13.41
N ALA A 1018 -28.80 0.05 -13.57
CA ALA A 1018 -30.25 0.18 -13.67
C ALA A 1018 -30.83 0.86 -12.43
N LEU A 1019 -30.46 0.39 -11.23
CA LEU A 1019 -30.89 0.98 -9.97
C LEU A 1019 -30.48 2.45 -9.85
N SER A 1020 -29.22 2.76 -10.15
CA SER A 1020 -28.71 4.12 -10.09
C SER A 1020 -29.43 5.05 -11.07
N LEU A 1021 -29.71 4.60 -12.29
CA LEU A 1021 -30.46 5.35 -13.30
C LEU A 1021 -31.92 5.58 -12.89
N ILE A 1022 -32.59 4.57 -12.33
CA ILE A 1022 -33.96 4.70 -11.83
C ILE A 1022 -34.06 5.79 -10.77
N VAL A 1023 -33.13 5.78 -9.79
CA VAL A 1023 -33.08 6.79 -8.73
C VAL A 1023 -32.75 8.17 -9.29
N GLU A 1024 -31.82 8.27 -10.24
CA GLU A 1024 -31.47 9.54 -10.89
C GLU A 1024 -32.67 10.13 -11.65
N ILE A 1025 -33.36 9.33 -12.47
CA ILE A 1025 -34.52 9.78 -13.26
C ILE A 1025 -35.67 10.22 -12.34
N ALA A 1026 -35.98 9.45 -11.30
CA ALA A 1026 -37.03 9.81 -10.34
C ALA A 1026 -36.73 11.15 -9.61
N ASN A 1027 -35.46 11.46 -9.36
CA ASN A 1027 -35.05 12.73 -8.76
C ASN A 1027 -34.93 13.89 -9.77
N MET A 1028 -34.93 13.62 -11.07
CA MET A 1028 -34.96 14.66 -12.11
C MET A 1028 -36.36 15.24 -12.30
N GLU A 1029 -37.42 14.46 -12.10
CA GLU A 1029 -38.82 14.94 -12.19
C GLU A 1029 -39.24 15.87 -11.03
N THR A 1030 -38.44 15.96 -9.97
CA THR A 1030 -38.69 16.82 -8.80
C THR A 1030 -37.95 18.16 -8.84
N LYS A 1031 -37.20 18.44 -9.90
CA LYS A 1031 -36.58 19.76 -10.20
C LYS A 1031 -37.20 20.35 -11.47
#